data_AF-A0A8H7NHA7-F1
#
_entry.id   AF-A0A8H7NHA7-F1
#
_cell.length_a   1.000
_cell.length_b   1.000
_cell.length_c   1.000
_cell.angle_alpha   90.00
_cell.angle_beta   90.00
_cell.angle_gamma   90.00
#
_symmetry.space_group_name_H-M   'P 1'
#
loop_
_entity.id
_entity.type
_entity.pdbx_description
1 polymer ?
#
loop_
_entity_poly.entity_id
_entity_poly.type
_entity_poly.pdbx_seq_one_letter_code
_entity_poly.pdbx_strand_id
1 'polypeptide(L)'
;MAPNNKKKVSVDELQLHASPEKCWLLVNGAVWDLSEFAPEHPGGVDGKSQDPVAWRIIHRHAGRDASAVYNSIHASSLLENELDGSKMIGYIAKDDSASLSKILIPPEKSVELTTVTPKEKPKGRRPLQSIISTYDFEEAASENLSAKAWAFFSSAATDCITKRANEAYFDRIWLRPRIMKDVKEIRYDTKMLGVSIPMPLFASPTAMAKLTHQDGELAIAKGCSKFGIPQTISTNASFPMAEITSSVDNTFFFQLYVNKDRIASEKLLRQAEACGMRAVFVTVDQPTPGKREADERVKAEGTVLAPTPNGATASNDKKGSSLGRTMAGFIDPTLNWGDIKWIRKSTTLPLVLKGVQTAEDVLLAVKHGIDGVLLGNHGGRSLDTSPPSIMILLELHQKCPDVFNHIEIFLDGGIRRGTDMFKALCLGARAVGMGRHFLYAANYGPEGVEQLIEIMQDEFETTMRMMGCDDLSQLHPGMLNLWKAQATTQIHQLQAAVAALLQRTQLPDLPNFHEFHPNTTSPTDSAIGNVSTTESVIAPYDMRESSPDRQADDPGLVQAPMSNLYELTKATHPLGPPSVPRHIRLASEQDLIASGVLSISCAEQLLSRFLTNQNPLLWGGIIFPYQSLDALRCTSVLLSTAIFTIASLHSPGGGGGDVLQKCYDTYISLVSRSSLSRNHSLDDIRALILGAFYLPNLSWRLSGQAARMAAEMNIHQSFHKVMNGDMRHAERVRLWYALFVCDRHFSMAYLRPSAMADDAAVKGVERFLECTSSVPGDVRVCAQVALFKILSEAHMEYGSDQAAPLTEADLDKLRAYNTAIEQWRMLWQPRSFDVAGIGSYPSKGVVLYYHFARFQLNSLALRGVRWPSDEPLCLNRREAAMAAISAAMSTLLHITGEEDMRRALNGVPLFTHTMIAFCATFLLKVAAIWARGGDHLSQSLGLGFNLAEIVSLARRTADLLARVAEEEVSEKHLMRLIVAGIREMLQRLALAVGDDAMEARPAGKEAGREQKADGTGAAVDFATVQMGDGIDGMIYNMDLHSLAGLLEYGSDQFLDTFVSSNELDAWDAPS
;
A
#
# COMPACT_ATOMS: atom_id res chain seq x y z
N MET A 1 -52.25 2.00 -21.81
CA MET A 1 -53.65 1.94 -22.32
C MET A 1 -54.42 0.88 -21.55
N ALA A 2 -55.76 0.82 -21.64
CA ALA A 2 -56.55 -0.18 -20.92
C ALA A 2 -56.40 -1.60 -21.53
N PRO A 3 -56.19 -2.66 -20.73
CA PRO A 3 -55.86 -4.00 -21.24
C PRO A 3 -57.13 -4.82 -21.54
N ASN A 4 -57.74 -4.65 -22.71
CA ASN A 4 -59.06 -5.25 -22.98
C ASN A 4 -59.30 -5.80 -24.40
N ASN A 5 -58.25 -6.07 -25.18
CA ASN A 5 -58.39 -6.76 -26.48
C ASN A 5 -57.20 -7.66 -26.88
N LYS A 6 -56.34 -8.03 -25.92
CA LYS A 6 -55.30 -9.05 -26.12
C LYS A 6 -55.80 -10.42 -25.67
N LYS A 7 -55.29 -11.48 -26.31
CA LYS A 7 -55.77 -12.86 -26.14
C LYS A 7 -55.61 -13.32 -24.68
N LYS A 8 -56.60 -14.04 -24.15
CA LYS A 8 -56.40 -14.87 -22.95
C LYS A 8 -55.69 -16.14 -23.39
N VAL A 9 -54.47 -16.35 -22.91
CA VAL A 9 -53.67 -17.56 -23.18
C VAL A 9 -53.84 -18.51 -22.01
N SER A 10 -54.06 -19.80 -22.28
CA SER A 10 -54.11 -20.83 -21.23
C SER A 10 -52.71 -21.33 -20.88
N VAL A 11 -52.55 -21.93 -19.70
CA VAL A 11 -51.27 -22.55 -19.29
C VAL A 11 -50.88 -23.68 -20.26
N ASP A 12 -51.85 -24.47 -20.73
CA ASP A 12 -51.60 -25.54 -21.71
C ASP A 12 -51.17 -24.97 -23.08
N GLU A 13 -51.76 -23.85 -23.52
CA GLU A 13 -51.38 -23.18 -24.76
C GLU A 13 -49.95 -22.59 -24.67
N LEU A 14 -49.56 -22.05 -23.52
CA LEU A 14 -48.17 -21.65 -23.27
C LEU A 14 -47.21 -22.85 -23.37
N GLN A 15 -47.56 -24.00 -22.79
CA GLN A 15 -46.72 -25.20 -22.80
C GLN A 15 -46.55 -25.83 -24.20
N LEU A 16 -47.47 -25.63 -25.14
CA LEU A 16 -47.28 -26.03 -26.54
C LEU A 16 -46.14 -25.27 -27.24
N HIS A 17 -45.72 -24.13 -26.68
CA HIS A 17 -44.64 -23.28 -27.17
C HIS A 17 -43.40 -23.35 -26.24
N ALA A 18 -43.01 -24.59 -25.90
CA ALA A 18 -41.86 -24.94 -25.06
C ALA A 18 -40.63 -25.46 -25.82
N SER A 19 -40.49 -25.17 -27.12
CA SER A 19 -39.41 -25.71 -27.98
C SER A 19 -38.43 -24.62 -28.45
N PRO A 20 -37.25 -24.97 -28.97
CA PRO A 20 -36.32 -23.99 -29.55
C PRO A 20 -36.92 -23.18 -30.70
N GLU A 21 -37.72 -23.83 -31.55
CA GLU A 21 -38.36 -23.24 -32.75
C GLU A 21 -39.66 -22.48 -32.43
N LYS A 22 -40.24 -22.72 -31.26
CA LYS A 22 -41.47 -22.09 -30.75
C LYS A 22 -41.33 -21.90 -29.26
N CYS A 23 -40.86 -20.72 -28.86
CA CYS A 23 -40.44 -20.38 -27.52
C CYS A 23 -41.26 -19.21 -26.97
N TRP A 24 -42.34 -19.52 -26.25
CA TRP A 24 -43.14 -18.52 -25.53
C TRP A 24 -42.75 -18.46 -24.05
N LEU A 25 -42.89 -17.30 -23.44
CA LEU A 25 -42.49 -17.03 -22.07
C LEU A 25 -43.54 -16.21 -21.33
N LEU A 26 -43.83 -16.58 -20.08
CA LEU A 26 -44.62 -15.77 -19.17
C LEU A 26 -43.70 -14.85 -18.36
N VAL A 27 -43.90 -13.55 -18.48
CA VAL A 27 -43.18 -12.52 -17.71
C VAL A 27 -44.18 -11.49 -17.19
N ASN A 28 -44.22 -11.30 -15.87
CA ASN A 28 -45.08 -10.32 -15.19
C ASN A 28 -46.59 -10.46 -15.52
N GLY A 29 -47.03 -11.70 -15.83
CA GLY A 29 -48.42 -12.04 -16.20
C GLY A 29 -48.74 -11.94 -17.69
N ALA A 30 -47.83 -11.38 -18.50
CA ALA A 30 -47.95 -11.30 -19.96
C ALA A 30 -47.19 -12.44 -20.66
N VAL A 31 -47.76 -12.98 -21.74
CA VAL A 31 -47.14 -14.02 -22.58
C VAL A 31 -46.49 -13.38 -23.80
N TRP A 32 -45.22 -13.71 -24.00
CA TRP A 32 -44.34 -13.18 -25.04
C TRP A 32 -43.83 -14.29 -25.95
N ASP A 33 -43.88 -14.06 -27.27
CA ASP A 33 -43.21 -14.91 -28.26
C ASP A 33 -41.77 -14.42 -28.48
N LEU A 34 -40.80 -15.18 -27.98
CA LEU A 34 -39.38 -14.91 -28.16
C LEU A 34 -38.73 -15.90 -29.15
N SER A 35 -39.50 -16.63 -29.98
CA SER A 35 -38.96 -17.67 -30.87
C SER A 35 -37.89 -17.14 -31.84
N GLU A 36 -38.11 -15.96 -32.41
CA GLU A 36 -37.16 -15.28 -33.29
C GLU A 36 -36.09 -14.49 -32.52
N PHE A 37 -36.35 -14.09 -31.27
CA PHE A 37 -35.46 -13.25 -30.46
C PHE A 37 -34.48 -14.05 -29.61
N ALA A 38 -34.80 -15.29 -29.25
CA ALA A 38 -33.96 -16.15 -28.43
C ALA A 38 -32.54 -16.40 -29.01
N PRO A 39 -32.35 -16.53 -30.35
CA PRO A 39 -31.02 -16.61 -30.96
C PRO A 39 -30.26 -15.28 -31.00
N GLU A 40 -30.98 -14.15 -31.01
CA GLU A 40 -30.42 -12.79 -31.13
C GLU A 40 -30.22 -12.08 -29.78
N HIS A 41 -30.69 -12.70 -28.69
CA HIS A 41 -30.65 -12.13 -27.35
C HIS A 41 -29.22 -11.76 -26.90
N PRO A 42 -28.94 -10.51 -26.45
CA PRO A 42 -27.60 -10.05 -26.08
C PRO A 42 -26.88 -10.83 -24.97
N GLY A 43 -27.61 -11.66 -24.22
CA GLY A 43 -27.01 -12.64 -23.29
C GLY A 43 -26.34 -13.84 -23.98
N GLY A 44 -26.41 -13.93 -25.31
CA GLY A 44 -25.65 -14.83 -26.15
C GLY A 44 -24.28 -14.25 -26.47
N VAL A 45 -23.20 -14.92 -26.05
CA VAL A 45 -21.83 -14.53 -26.40
C VAL A 45 -21.65 -14.59 -27.92
N ASP A 46 -21.22 -13.45 -28.51
CA ASP A 46 -20.85 -13.20 -29.91
C ASP A 46 -21.16 -14.32 -30.93
N GLY A 47 -21.99 -14.01 -31.93
CA GLY A 47 -22.42 -14.89 -33.04
C GLY A 47 -21.34 -15.36 -34.02
N LYS A 48 -20.11 -15.56 -33.53
CA LYS A 48 -18.97 -16.24 -34.17
C LYS A 48 -18.42 -17.38 -33.29
N SER A 49 -18.93 -17.57 -32.08
CA SER A 49 -18.62 -18.71 -31.20
C SER A 49 -19.53 -19.91 -31.52
N GLN A 50 -18.96 -21.11 -31.61
CA GLN A 50 -19.71 -22.37 -31.78
C GLN A 50 -20.09 -23.04 -30.45
N ASP A 51 -20.07 -22.31 -29.32
CA ASP A 51 -20.33 -22.86 -27.98
C ASP A 51 -21.84 -22.85 -27.62
N PRO A 52 -22.54 -24.00 -27.47
CA PRO A 52 -24.01 -24.06 -27.42
C PRO A 52 -24.68 -23.61 -26.11
N VAL A 53 -23.98 -22.90 -25.22
CA VAL A 53 -24.40 -22.77 -23.81
C VAL A 53 -25.38 -21.63 -23.52
N ALA A 54 -25.33 -20.51 -24.24
CA ALA A 54 -25.95 -19.25 -23.79
C ALA A 54 -27.47 -19.12 -24.05
N TRP A 55 -27.93 -19.40 -25.27
CA TRP A 55 -29.37 -19.35 -25.66
C TRP A 55 -30.24 -20.32 -24.83
N ARG A 56 -29.63 -21.34 -24.21
CA ARG A 56 -30.29 -22.30 -23.30
C ARG A 56 -31.01 -21.67 -22.11
N ILE A 57 -30.70 -20.44 -21.67
CA ILE A 57 -31.42 -19.81 -20.55
C ILE A 57 -32.87 -19.49 -20.96
N ILE A 58 -33.07 -18.87 -22.11
CA ILE A 58 -34.42 -18.57 -22.63
C ILE A 58 -35.20 -19.87 -22.86
N HIS A 59 -34.57 -20.87 -23.51
CA HIS A 59 -35.26 -22.13 -23.78
C HIS A 59 -35.47 -23.04 -22.55
N ARG A 60 -34.69 -22.89 -21.47
CA ARG A 60 -34.96 -23.56 -20.17
C ARG A 60 -36.29 -23.12 -19.57
N HIS A 61 -36.72 -21.89 -19.86
CA HIS A 61 -38.00 -21.32 -19.42
C HIS A 61 -39.05 -21.28 -20.56
N ALA A 62 -38.79 -21.88 -21.73
CA ALA A 62 -39.78 -21.96 -22.80
C ALA A 62 -41.04 -22.70 -22.33
N GLY A 63 -42.21 -22.12 -22.61
CA GLY A 63 -43.51 -22.58 -22.14
C GLY A 63 -43.72 -22.42 -20.62
N ARG A 64 -42.95 -21.56 -19.94
CA ARG A 64 -42.94 -21.43 -18.48
C ARG A 64 -42.90 -19.98 -17.98
N ASP A 65 -43.01 -19.83 -16.66
CA ASP A 65 -42.79 -18.55 -15.97
C ASP A 65 -41.29 -18.26 -15.82
N ALA A 66 -40.89 -17.05 -16.20
CA ALA A 66 -39.54 -16.52 -16.04
C ALA A 66 -39.50 -15.21 -15.22
N SER A 67 -40.63 -14.72 -14.72
CA SER A 67 -40.77 -13.38 -14.10
C SER A 67 -39.72 -13.09 -13.02
N ALA A 68 -39.42 -14.08 -12.16
CA ALA A 68 -38.43 -13.93 -11.09
C ALA A 68 -36.97 -13.85 -11.60
N VAL A 69 -36.62 -14.63 -12.63
CA VAL A 69 -35.28 -14.62 -13.26
C VAL A 69 -35.13 -13.40 -14.16
N TYR A 70 -36.22 -12.94 -14.77
CA TYR A 70 -36.24 -11.73 -15.58
C TYR A 70 -36.08 -10.46 -14.73
N ASN A 71 -36.92 -10.25 -13.71
CA ASN A 71 -36.91 -9.00 -12.90
C ASN A 71 -35.67 -8.82 -12.02
N SER A 72 -34.92 -9.89 -11.75
CA SER A 72 -33.63 -9.81 -11.03
C SER A 72 -32.48 -9.31 -11.90
N ILE A 73 -32.68 -9.24 -13.22
CA ILE A 73 -31.67 -8.86 -14.22
C ILE A 73 -32.10 -7.62 -15.01
N HIS A 74 -33.38 -7.55 -15.40
CA HIS A 74 -33.94 -6.49 -16.24
C HIS A 74 -34.90 -5.59 -15.46
N ALA A 75 -35.20 -4.40 -16.00
CA ALA A 75 -36.37 -3.64 -15.57
C ALA A 75 -37.65 -4.36 -16.06
N SER A 76 -38.71 -4.36 -15.26
CA SER A 76 -39.97 -5.05 -15.57
C SER A 76 -40.65 -4.54 -16.84
N SER A 77 -40.30 -3.32 -17.25
CA SER A 77 -40.76 -2.57 -18.43
C SER A 77 -40.00 -2.89 -19.73
N LEU A 78 -38.82 -3.53 -19.68
CA LEU A 78 -37.90 -3.57 -20.82
C LEU A 78 -38.45 -4.35 -22.03
N LEU A 79 -39.20 -5.45 -21.82
CA LEU A 79 -39.89 -6.19 -22.90
C LEU A 79 -40.95 -5.33 -23.61
N GLU A 80 -41.64 -4.43 -22.90
CA GLU A 80 -42.67 -3.55 -23.49
C GLU A 80 -42.07 -2.36 -24.27
N ASN A 81 -40.77 -2.10 -24.11
CA ASN A 81 -40.07 -1.00 -24.76
C ASN A 81 -39.20 -1.43 -25.95
N GLU A 82 -38.55 -2.60 -25.87
CA GLU A 82 -37.59 -3.06 -26.90
C GLU A 82 -38.17 -4.11 -27.88
N LEU A 83 -39.27 -4.79 -27.56
CA LEU A 83 -39.96 -5.70 -28.49
C LEU A 83 -41.22 -5.07 -29.07
N ASP A 84 -41.51 -5.36 -30.34
CA ASP A 84 -42.77 -4.98 -30.97
C ASP A 84 -43.98 -5.57 -30.20
N GLY A 85 -45.03 -4.76 -30.04
CA GLY A 85 -46.25 -5.11 -29.34
C GLY A 85 -47.01 -6.30 -29.95
N SER A 86 -46.65 -6.74 -31.16
CA SER A 86 -47.11 -8.00 -31.77
C SER A 86 -46.54 -9.25 -31.10
N LYS A 87 -45.34 -9.18 -30.49
CA LYS A 87 -44.69 -10.30 -29.79
C LYS A 87 -45.34 -10.62 -28.45
N MET A 88 -45.99 -9.65 -27.80
CA MET A 88 -46.84 -9.93 -26.62
C MET A 88 -48.19 -10.50 -27.09
N ILE A 89 -48.29 -11.83 -27.07
CA ILE A 89 -49.46 -12.62 -27.48
C ILE A 89 -50.70 -12.32 -26.63
N GLY A 90 -50.53 -12.17 -25.31
CA GLY A 90 -51.67 -12.13 -24.40
C GLY A 90 -51.32 -12.08 -22.92
N TYR A 91 -52.31 -12.39 -22.08
CA TYR A 91 -52.18 -12.52 -20.63
C TYR A 91 -52.81 -13.84 -20.16
N ILE A 92 -52.28 -14.41 -19.07
CA ILE A 92 -52.93 -15.55 -18.39
C ILE A 92 -54.02 -15.03 -17.44
N ALA A 93 -55.12 -15.77 -17.31
CA ALA A 93 -56.21 -15.42 -16.40
C ALA A 93 -55.77 -15.53 -14.93
N LYS A 94 -56.06 -14.50 -14.12
CA LYS A 94 -55.70 -14.45 -12.69
C LYS A 94 -56.27 -15.61 -11.84
N ASP A 95 -57.32 -16.24 -12.33
CA ASP A 95 -58.09 -17.25 -11.61
C ASP A 95 -57.45 -18.66 -11.70
N ASP A 96 -56.46 -18.86 -12.58
CA ASP A 96 -55.82 -20.15 -12.88
C ASP A 96 -54.55 -20.43 -12.02
N SER A 97 -54.59 -20.02 -10.75
CA SER A 97 -53.46 -20.11 -9.81
C SER A 97 -52.96 -21.55 -9.59
N ALA A 98 -53.86 -22.52 -9.68
CA ALA A 98 -53.56 -23.96 -9.59
C ALA A 98 -52.91 -24.54 -10.86
N SER A 99 -52.79 -23.77 -11.95
CA SER A 99 -52.02 -24.15 -13.15
C SER A 99 -50.76 -23.30 -13.32
N LEU A 100 -50.75 -22.05 -12.86
CA LEU A 100 -49.51 -21.26 -12.74
C LEU A 100 -48.44 -22.00 -11.91
N SER A 101 -48.85 -22.71 -10.85
CA SER A 101 -47.96 -23.58 -10.05
C SER A 101 -47.36 -24.78 -10.81
N LYS A 102 -47.87 -25.12 -12.00
CA LYS A 102 -47.35 -26.21 -12.87
C LYS A 102 -46.31 -25.74 -13.88
N ILE A 103 -46.32 -24.44 -14.22
CA ILE A 103 -45.32 -23.80 -15.10
C ILE A 103 -44.21 -23.08 -14.35
N LEU A 104 -44.40 -22.79 -13.06
CA LEU A 104 -43.29 -22.48 -12.17
C LEU A 104 -42.34 -23.68 -12.12
N ILE A 105 -41.08 -23.45 -12.45
CA ILE A 105 -40.04 -24.50 -12.39
C ILE A 105 -39.82 -24.87 -10.91
N PRO A 106 -40.09 -26.12 -10.48
CA PRO A 106 -39.68 -26.57 -9.16
C PRO A 106 -38.14 -26.51 -9.07
N PRO A 107 -37.52 -26.12 -7.94
CA PRO A 107 -36.08 -26.01 -7.85
C PRO A 107 -35.38 -27.39 -7.91
N GLU A 108 -35.20 -27.91 -9.13
CA GLU A 108 -34.37 -29.07 -9.48
C GLU A 108 -32.91 -28.82 -9.09
N LYS A 109 -32.55 -29.06 -7.81
CA LYS A 109 -31.18 -28.90 -7.26
C LYS A 109 -30.44 -27.76 -7.97
N SER A 110 -31.05 -26.58 -7.94
CA SER A 110 -30.64 -25.48 -8.80
C SER A 110 -29.14 -25.26 -8.64
N VAL A 111 -28.44 -24.98 -9.74
CA VAL A 111 -27.25 -24.12 -9.63
C VAL A 111 -27.77 -22.92 -8.86
N GLU A 112 -27.36 -22.80 -7.59
CA GLU A 112 -27.94 -21.82 -6.69
C GLU A 112 -27.61 -20.46 -7.32
N LEU A 113 -28.62 -19.86 -7.97
CA LEU A 113 -28.83 -18.42 -7.87
C LEU A 113 -29.05 -18.19 -6.38
N THR A 114 -27.92 -18.10 -5.69
CA THR A 114 -27.78 -17.63 -4.34
C THR A 114 -28.30 -16.20 -4.38
N THR A 115 -29.60 -16.06 -4.15
CA THR A 115 -30.03 -15.20 -3.05
C THR A 115 -29.14 -15.58 -1.88
N VAL A 116 -28.02 -14.87 -1.73
CA VAL A 116 -27.13 -14.99 -0.58
C VAL A 116 -27.90 -14.40 0.59
N THR A 117 -28.84 -15.17 1.12
CA THR A 117 -28.89 -15.35 2.57
C THR A 117 -27.52 -15.91 2.92
N PRO A 118 -26.63 -15.11 3.55
CA PRO A 118 -25.26 -15.57 3.74
C PRO A 118 -25.24 -16.85 4.58
N LYS A 119 -24.16 -17.64 4.44
CA LYS A 119 -23.96 -18.88 5.22
C LYS A 119 -23.42 -18.60 6.64
N GLU A 120 -22.94 -17.39 6.89
CA GLU A 120 -23.13 -16.73 8.18
C GLU A 120 -24.47 -15.98 8.15
N LYS A 121 -25.19 -15.74 9.27
CA LYS A 121 -26.42 -14.89 9.18
C LYS A 121 -26.09 -13.52 8.55
N PRO A 122 -27.07 -12.76 8.01
CA PRO A 122 -26.91 -11.33 7.76
C PRO A 122 -27.17 -10.59 9.08
N LYS A 123 -26.39 -10.87 10.14
CA LYS A 123 -26.81 -10.46 11.48
C LYS A 123 -26.46 -8.98 11.73
N GLY A 124 -27.49 -8.16 11.96
CA GLY A 124 -27.54 -6.69 11.99
C GLY A 124 -26.44 -5.87 11.28
N ARG A 125 -26.78 -5.26 10.12
CA ARG A 125 -26.05 -4.13 9.50
C ARG A 125 -25.79 -3.01 10.53
N ARG A 126 -24.72 -2.22 10.38
CA ARG A 126 -24.52 -1.00 11.19
C ARG A 126 -25.77 -0.13 11.07
N PRO A 127 -26.45 0.26 12.17
CA PRO A 127 -27.58 1.17 12.11
C PRO A 127 -27.18 2.48 11.44
N LEU A 128 -28.04 3.06 10.60
CA LEU A 128 -27.70 4.26 9.83
C LEU A 128 -27.26 5.43 10.74
N GLN A 129 -27.89 5.55 11.91
CA GLN A 129 -27.56 6.50 12.99
C GLN A 129 -26.16 6.34 13.61
N SER A 130 -25.42 5.27 13.26
CA SER A 130 -24.02 5.05 13.68
C SER A 130 -23.00 5.30 12.56
N ILE A 131 -23.46 5.67 11.36
CA ILE A 131 -22.62 6.09 10.25
C ILE A 131 -22.32 7.58 10.44
N ILE A 132 -21.06 7.93 10.74
CA ILE A 132 -20.63 9.31 10.98
C ILE A 132 -19.69 9.85 9.90
N SER A 133 -19.36 9.04 8.90
CA SER A 133 -18.46 9.44 7.82
C SER A 133 -18.64 8.64 6.54
N THR A 134 -18.07 9.17 5.45
CA THR A 134 -17.83 8.46 4.19
C THR A 134 -17.03 7.17 4.35
N TYR A 135 -16.18 7.08 5.38
CA TYR A 135 -15.40 5.87 5.69
C TYR A 135 -16.27 4.81 6.36
N ASP A 136 -17.26 5.18 7.18
CA ASP A 136 -18.24 4.24 7.74
C ASP A 136 -19.18 3.70 6.66
N PHE A 137 -19.53 4.53 5.66
CA PHE A 137 -20.20 4.04 4.45
C PHE A 137 -19.28 3.14 3.63
N GLU A 138 -18.03 3.52 3.38
CA GLU A 138 -17.09 2.65 2.68
C GLU A 138 -16.87 1.34 3.44
N GLU A 139 -16.80 1.33 4.77
CA GLU A 139 -16.63 0.10 5.57
C GLU A 139 -17.91 -0.73 5.61
N ALA A 140 -19.06 -0.15 5.96
CA ALA A 140 -20.33 -0.86 5.98
C ALA A 140 -20.77 -1.31 4.58
N ALA A 141 -20.32 -0.64 3.51
CA ALA A 141 -20.36 -1.18 2.15
C ALA A 141 -19.34 -2.29 1.96
N SER A 142 -18.04 -2.09 2.29
CA SER A 142 -16.88 -3.05 2.20
C SER A 142 -17.11 -4.41 2.81
N GLU A 143 -18.18 -4.47 3.57
CA GLU A 143 -18.67 -5.65 4.17
C GLU A 143 -20.04 -6.09 3.53
N ASN A 144 -21.00 -5.24 3.12
CA ASN A 144 -22.41 -5.67 2.84
C ASN A 144 -22.75 -6.36 1.52
N LEU A 145 -22.10 -6.03 0.41
CA LEU A 145 -22.60 -6.49 -0.90
C LEU A 145 -22.01 -7.86 -1.26
N SER A 146 -22.51 -8.46 -2.35
CA SER A 146 -22.03 -9.76 -2.80
C SER A 146 -20.53 -9.74 -3.11
N ALA A 147 -19.88 -10.91 -3.03
CA ALA A 147 -18.48 -11.09 -3.38
C ALA A 147 -18.12 -10.75 -4.85
N LYS A 148 -19.04 -10.20 -5.66
CA LYS A 148 -18.76 -9.62 -6.99
C LYS A 148 -18.90 -8.08 -7.07
N ALA A 149 -19.57 -7.43 -6.12
CA ALA A 149 -19.97 -6.02 -6.21
C ALA A 149 -18.84 -5.00 -5.90
N TRP A 150 -18.12 -5.03 -4.76
CA TRP A 150 -16.93 -4.17 -4.50
C TRP A 150 -15.77 -4.38 -5.45
N ALA A 151 -15.57 -5.58 -6.00
CA ALA A 151 -14.66 -5.73 -7.14
C ALA A 151 -15.18 -5.00 -8.38
N PHE A 152 -16.49 -4.86 -8.55
CA PHE A 152 -17.00 -3.89 -9.51
C PHE A 152 -16.78 -2.43 -9.04
N PHE A 153 -16.98 -2.06 -7.77
CA PHE A 153 -17.04 -0.67 -7.30
C PHE A 153 -15.77 -0.04 -6.67
N SER A 154 -15.22 -0.63 -5.60
CA SER A 154 -14.11 -0.04 -4.83
C SER A 154 -12.80 0.05 -5.59
N SER A 155 -12.73 -0.73 -6.65
CA SER A 155 -11.56 -1.07 -7.42
C SER A 155 -11.12 0.03 -8.40
N ALA A 156 -9.83 0.04 -8.74
CA ALA A 156 -9.15 1.04 -9.57
C ALA A 156 -7.95 0.43 -10.32
N ALA A 157 -7.66 0.91 -11.52
CA ALA A 157 -6.66 0.44 -12.47
C ALA A 157 -5.32 0.03 -11.84
N THR A 158 -4.73 -0.99 -12.44
CA THR A 158 -3.55 -1.74 -11.98
C THR A 158 -3.38 -1.78 -10.47
N ASP A 159 -2.26 -1.26 -9.97
CA ASP A 159 -1.79 -1.37 -8.60
C ASP A 159 -2.53 -0.40 -7.67
N CYS A 160 -3.65 0.17 -8.15
CA CYS A 160 -4.48 1.15 -7.49
C CYS A 160 -3.69 2.39 -7.03
N ILE A 161 -2.61 2.76 -7.73
CA ILE A 161 -1.73 3.88 -7.38
C ILE A 161 -2.52 5.19 -7.47
N THR A 162 -3.17 5.45 -8.60
CA THR A 162 -3.98 6.64 -8.86
C THR A 162 -5.21 6.71 -7.96
N LYS A 163 -5.84 5.59 -7.57
CA LYS A 163 -6.90 5.63 -6.52
C LYS A 163 -6.35 6.15 -5.20
N ARG A 164 -5.24 5.58 -4.74
CA ARG A 164 -4.61 5.98 -3.47
C ARG A 164 -4.09 7.41 -3.53
N ALA A 165 -3.53 7.82 -4.67
CA ALA A 165 -3.00 9.17 -4.89
C ALA A 165 -4.12 10.23 -5.03
N ASN A 166 -5.27 9.92 -5.64
CA ASN A 166 -6.42 10.81 -5.66
C ASN A 166 -6.84 11.23 -4.24
N GLU A 167 -6.84 10.29 -3.29
CA GLU A 167 -7.14 10.54 -1.87
C GLU A 167 -5.97 11.25 -1.17
N ALA A 168 -4.79 10.61 -1.14
CA ALA A 168 -3.62 11.06 -0.38
C ALA A 168 -2.91 12.33 -0.89
N TYR A 169 -3.43 12.99 -1.93
CA TYR A 169 -3.00 14.35 -2.33
C TYR A 169 -3.85 15.46 -1.70
N PHE A 170 -5.09 15.19 -1.27
CA PHE A 170 -5.86 16.18 -0.49
C PHE A 170 -5.27 16.40 0.91
N ASP A 171 -4.61 15.40 1.50
CA ASP A 171 -3.88 15.52 2.78
C ASP A 171 -2.63 16.40 2.69
N ARG A 172 -2.10 16.61 1.48
CA ARG A 172 -0.92 17.46 1.24
C ARG A 172 -1.27 18.94 1.20
N ILE A 173 -2.57 19.28 1.08
CA ILE A 173 -3.07 20.65 0.96
C ILE A 173 -3.65 21.10 2.30
N TRP A 174 -2.86 21.88 3.03
CA TRP A 174 -3.24 22.40 4.35
C TRP A 174 -4.08 23.68 4.22
N LEU A 175 -5.01 23.87 5.15
CA LEU A 175 -5.90 25.03 5.20
C LEU A 175 -5.27 26.21 5.98
N ARG A 176 -5.69 27.45 5.68
CA ARG A 176 -5.24 28.70 6.33
C ARG A 176 -6.43 29.47 6.93
N PRO A 177 -6.97 29.05 8.08
CA PRO A 177 -8.19 29.62 8.66
C PRO A 177 -8.04 31.08 9.09
N ARG A 178 -9.15 31.83 9.08
CA ARG A 178 -9.23 33.25 9.45
C ARG A 178 -10.12 33.46 10.67
N ILE A 179 -9.50 33.66 11.83
CA ILE A 179 -10.19 33.95 13.10
C ILE A 179 -10.88 35.32 13.10
N MET A 180 -11.77 35.54 14.08
CA MET A 180 -12.49 36.81 14.31
C MET A 180 -13.34 37.27 13.11
N LYS A 181 -13.90 36.32 12.36
CA LYS A 181 -14.92 36.51 11.33
C LYS A 181 -16.31 36.21 11.90
N ASP A 182 -17.33 36.92 11.43
CA ASP A 182 -18.70 36.44 11.58
C ASP A 182 -18.91 35.28 10.59
N VAL A 183 -19.46 34.19 11.10
CA VAL A 183 -19.74 32.93 10.40
C VAL A 183 -21.02 32.27 10.96
N LYS A 184 -21.95 33.11 11.45
CA LYS A 184 -23.24 32.66 11.98
C LYS A 184 -24.09 31.99 10.90
N GLU A 185 -24.40 32.75 9.85
CA GLU A 185 -25.06 32.27 8.64
C GLU A 185 -23.99 31.89 7.60
N ILE A 186 -24.20 30.82 6.84
CA ILE A 186 -23.29 30.37 5.77
C ILE A 186 -24.09 30.21 4.48
N ARG A 187 -23.54 30.65 3.35
CA ARG A 187 -24.10 30.45 2.01
C ARG A 187 -23.17 29.62 1.13
N TYR A 188 -23.68 28.47 0.69
CA TYR A 188 -23.03 27.59 -0.25
C TYR A 188 -23.93 27.10 -1.39
N ASP A 189 -25.04 27.79 -1.64
CA ASP A 189 -25.73 27.66 -2.91
C ASP A 189 -24.82 28.17 -4.06
N THR A 190 -24.91 27.52 -5.20
CA THR A 190 -24.12 27.87 -6.39
C THR A 190 -24.90 27.54 -7.65
N LYS A 191 -24.27 27.66 -8.82
CA LYS A 191 -24.83 27.23 -10.10
C LYS A 191 -23.88 26.32 -10.85
N MET A 192 -24.39 25.20 -11.34
CA MET A 192 -23.70 24.22 -12.16
C MET A 192 -24.37 24.18 -13.53
N LEU A 193 -23.66 24.59 -14.58
CA LEU A 193 -24.17 24.72 -15.96
C LEU A 193 -25.45 25.56 -16.02
N GLY A 194 -25.46 26.67 -15.27
CA GLY A 194 -26.60 27.57 -15.10
C GLY A 194 -27.74 27.07 -14.20
N VAL A 195 -27.76 25.79 -13.78
CA VAL A 195 -28.74 25.25 -12.84
C VAL A 195 -28.37 25.62 -11.40
N SER A 196 -29.28 26.17 -10.60
CA SER A 196 -29.03 26.41 -9.17
C SER A 196 -28.98 25.09 -8.40
N ILE A 197 -27.96 24.94 -7.55
CA ILE A 197 -27.78 23.78 -6.66
C ILE A 197 -27.49 24.30 -5.24
N PRO A 198 -28.05 23.69 -4.18
CA PRO A 198 -27.96 24.24 -2.83
C PRO A 198 -26.65 23.93 -2.11
N MET A 199 -25.82 23.03 -2.63
CA MET A 199 -24.47 22.72 -2.17
C MET A 199 -23.59 22.37 -3.39
N PRO A 200 -22.28 22.69 -3.42
CA PRO A 200 -21.38 22.42 -4.55
C PRO A 200 -20.97 20.94 -4.68
N LEU A 201 -21.92 20.02 -4.57
CA LEU A 201 -21.77 18.56 -4.63
C LEU A 201 -22.71 18.00 -5.71
N PHE A 202 -22.28 16.96 -6.43
CA PHE A 202 -23.14 16.13 -7.27
C PHE A 202 -22.76 14.65 -7.20
N ALA A 203 -23.72 13.75 -7.51
CA ALA A 203 -23.43 12.34 -7.69
C ALA A 203 -22.78 12.12 -9.07
N SER A 204 -21.48 11.86 -9.08
CA SER A 204 -20.69 11.56 -10.30
C SER A 204 -21.17 10.25 -10.95
N PRO A 205 -21.19 10.15 -12.30
CA PRO A 205 -21.89 9.06 -12.97
C PRO A 205 -21.37 7.68 -12.60
N THR A 206 -22.25 6.90 -11.98
CA THR A 206 -22.05 5.50 -11.62
C THR A 206 -23.04 4.63 -12.38
N ALA A 207 -22.66 3.37 -12.55
CA ALA A 207 -23.40 2.35 -13.26
C ALA A 207 -23.56 1.12 -12.36
N MET A 208 -24.47 0.21 -12.71
CA MET A 208 -24.70 -1.04 -11.99
C MET A 208 -25.23 -0.90 -10.56
N ALA A 209 -25.91 0.20 -10.19
CA ALA A 209 -26.27 0.42 -8.79
C ALA A 209 -27.26 -0.64 -8.24
N LYS A 210 -27.95 -1.42 -9.10
CA LYS A 210 -28.71 -2.61 -8.67
C LYS A 210 -27.85 -3.71 -8.01
N LEU A 211 -26.52 -3.63 -8.10
CA LEU A 211 -25.59 -4.48 -7.35
C LEU A 211 -25.39 -4.02 -5.88
N THR A 212 -25.81 -2.79 -5.51
CA THR A 212 -25.77 -2.31 -4.11
C THR A 212 -27.12 -2.50 -3.41
N HIS A 213 -28.21 -2.19 -4.09
CA HIS A 213 -29.58 -2.27 -3.56
C HIS A 213 -30.59 -2.42 -4.71
N GLN A 214 -31.75 -3.04 -4.48
CA GLN A 214 -32.73 -3.35 -5.54
C GLN A 214 -33.23 -2.11 -6.32
N ASP A 215 -33.36 -0.97 -5.64
CA ASP A 215 -33.73 0.32 -6.23
C ASP A 215 -32.60 0.98 -7.03
N GLY A 216 -31.34 0.54 -6.87
CA GLY A 216 -30.17 1.04 -7.61
C GLY A 216 -30.11 2.55 -7.78
N GLU A 217 -30.06 3.00 -9.03
CA GLU A 217 -29.97 4.43 -9.38
C GLU A 217 -31.21 5.24 -8.95
N LEU A 218 -32.36 4.59 -8.70
CA LEU A 218 -33.56 5.21 -8.14
C LEU A 218 -33.39 5.55 -6.65
N ALA A 219 -32.60 4.78 -5.88
CA ALA A 219 -32.28 5.12 -4.50
C ALA A 219 -31.42 6.39 -4.42
N ILE A 220 -30.43 6.49 -5.32
CA ILE A 220 -29.61 7.70 -5.48
C ILE A 220 -30.51 8.88 -5.88
N ALA A 221 -31.40 8.72 -6.86
CA ALA A 221 -32.33 9.78 -7.29
C ALA A 221 -33.16 10.31 -6.12
N LYS A 222 -33.80 9.41 -5.35
CA LYS A 222 -34.65 9.75 -4.20
C LYS A 222 -33.89 10.53 -3.12
N GLY A 223 -32.75 10.00 -2.65
CA GLY A 223 -31.97 10.65 -1.60
C GLY A 223 -31.36 11.98 -2.06
N CYS A 224 -30.93 12.09 -3.32
CA CYS A 224 -30.46 13.34 -3.91
C CYS A 224 -31.58 14.39 -4.03
N SER A 225 -32.82 13.99 -4.37
CA SER A 225 -33.97 14.89 -4.54
C SER A 225 -34.33 15.64 -3.26
N LYS A 226 -34.32 14.96 -2.09
CA LYS A 226 -34.56 15.59 -0.76
C LYS A 226 -33.69 16.83 -0.52
N PHE A 227 -32.47 16.84 -1.06
CA PHE A 227 -31.48 17.91 -0.90
C PHE A 227 -31.22 18.71 -2.18
N GLY A 228 -31.95 18.48 -3.27
CA GLY A 228 -31.71 19.15 -4.56
C GLY A 228 -30.31 18.92 -5.15
N ILE A 229 -29.64 17.82 -4.77
CA ILE A 229 -28.30 17.47 -5.24
C ILE A 229 -28.42 16.86 -6.65
N PRO A 230 -27.66 17.33 -7.66
CA PRO A 230 -27.74 16.74 -8.99
C PRO A 230 -27.26 15.29 -9.04
N GLN A 231 -27.93 14.46 -9.84
CA GLN A 231 -27.47 13.12 -10.19
C GLN A 231 -27.09 13.05 -11.67
N THR A 232 -25.85 12.63 -11.95
CA THR A 232 -25.44 12.29 -13.32
C THR A 232 -25.69 10.80 -13.57
N ILE A 233 -26.60 10.47 -14.50
CA ILE A 233 -26.99 9.10 -14.83
C ILE A 233 -26.05 8.53 -15.91
N SER A 234 -25.49 7.33 -15.69
CA SER A 234 -24.61 6.68 -16.67
C SER A 234 -25.36 6.08 -17.86
N THR A 235 -24.73 6.06 -19.05
CA THR A 235 -25.13 5.23 -20.20
C THR A 235 -25.36 3.75 -19.80
N ASN A 236 -24.61 3.26 -18.80
CA ASN A 236 -24.68 1.88 -18.31
C ASN A 236 -25.44 1.74 -16.97
N ALA A 237 -26.34 2.66 -16.63
CA ALA A 237 -27.20 2.54 -15.45
C ALA A 237 -28.08 1.27 -15.51
N SER A 238 -28.46 0.71 -14.36
CA SER A 238 -29.30 -0.50 -14.28
C SER A 238 -30.80 -0.26 -14.52
N PHE A 239 -31.22 0.99 -14.69
CA PHE A 239 -32.58 1.39 -15.07
C PHE A 239 -32.56 2.32 -16.29
N PRO A 240 -33.62 2.32 -17.13
CA PRO A 240 -33.75 3.29 -18.22
C PRO A 240 -33.74 4.73 -17.71
N MET A 241 -33.13 5.67 -18.45
CA MET A 241 -33.09 7.10 -18.07
C MET A 241 -34.46 7.65 -17.69
N ALA A 242 -35.50 7.34 -18.47
CA ALA A 242 -36.87 7.78 -18.23
C ALA A 242 -37.45 7.26 -16.90
N GLU A 243 -37.09 6.05 -16.47
CA GLU A 243 -37.55 5.46 -15.21
C GLU A 243 -36.89 6.17 -14.01
N ILE A 244 -35.60 6.52 -14.12
CA ILE A 244 -34.88 7.30 -13.10
C ILE A 244 -35.42 8.73 -13.02
N THR A 245 -35.51 9.45 -14.15
CA THR A 245 -35.96 10.85 -14.19
C THR A 245 -37.43 11.04 -13.84
N SER A 246 -38.28 10.02 -14.01
CA SER A 246 -39.70 10.07 -13.61
C SER A 246 -39.95 9.62 -12.17
N SER A 247 -38.93 9.09 -11.48
CA SER A 247 -39.08 8.56 -10.11
C SER A 247 -39.21 9.66 -9.04
N VAL A 248 -38.59 10.84 -9.26
CA VAL A 248 -38.62 12.02 -8.39
C VAL A 248 -38.36 13.29 -9.22
N ASP A 249 -38.80 14.44 -8.73
CA ASP A 249 -38.38 15.74 -9.26
C ASP A 249 -36.98 16.10 -8.73
N ASN A 250 -36.00 16.23 -9.63
CA ASN A 250 -34.61 16.61 -9.31
C ASN A 250 -33.86 17.11 -10.56
N THR A 251 -32.71 17.74 -10.36
CA THR A 251 -31.76 18.02 -11.45
C THR A 251 -31.03 16.75 -11.85
N PHE A 252 -31.26 16.29 -13.09
CA PHE A 252 -30.53 15.18 -13.69
C PHE A 252 -29.59 15.64 -14.81
N PHE A 253 -28.41 15.04 -14.86
CA PHE A 253 -27.47 15.13 -15.98
C PHE A 253 -27.29 13.74 -16.59
N PHE A 254 -26.90 13.65 -17.87
CA PHE A 254 -26.61 12.37 -18.51
C PHE A 254 -25.11 12.21 -18.76
N GLN A 255 -24.55 11.02 -18.54
CA GLN A 255 -23.19 10.67 -18.97
C GLN A 255 -23.24 9.78 -20.20
N LEU A 256 -22.73 10.31 -21.32
CA LEU A 256 -22.61 9.61 -22.59
C LEU A 256 -21.29 8.82 -22.64
N TYR A 257 -21.37 7.56 -23.02
CA TYR A 257 -20.29 6.87 -23.72
C TYR A 257 -20.60 6.86 -25.21
N VAL A 258 -19.68 7.38 -26.04
CA VAL A 258 -19.87 7.34 -27.50
C VAL A 258 -19.71 5.89 -27.97
N ASN A 259 -20.76 5.38 -28.60
CA ASN A 259 -20.80 4.04 -29.18
C ASN A 259 -20.14 4.07 -30.57
N LYS A 260 -19.49 2.97 -30.95
CA LYS A 260 -18.96 2.72 -32.31
C LYS A 260 -20.03 2.95 -33.39
N ASP A 261 -21.29 2.60 -33.10
CA ASP A 261 -22.42 3.18 -33.83
C ASP A 261 -22.74 4.59 -33.31
N ARG A 262 -22.42 5.59 -34.13
CA ARG A 262 -22.74 6.98 -33.85
C ARG A 262 -24.25 7.23 -33.89
N ILE A 263 -25.05 6.47 -34.65
CA ILE A 263 -26.52 6.63 -34.72
C ILE A 263 -27.17 6.24 -33.38
N ALA A 264 -26.75 5.13 -32.76
CA ALA A 264 -27.15 4.77 -31.40
C ALA A 264 -26.81 5.86 -30.38
N SER A 265 -25.66 6.53 -30.54
CA SER A 265 -25.27 7.66 -29.69
C SER A 265 -26.20 8.88 -29.88
N GLU A 266 -26.63 9.18 -31.12
CA GLU A 266 -27.63 10.22 -31.38
C GLU A 266 -29.01 9.87 -30.81
N LYS A 267 -29.43 8.60 -30.85
CA LYS A 267 -30.67 8.12 -30.21
C LYS A 267 -30.64 8.40 -28.70
N LEU A 268 -29.54 8.05 -28.03
CA LEU A 268 -29.35 8.29 -26.59
C LEU A 268 -29.35 9.80 -26.25
N LEU A 269 -28.70 10.65 -27.06
CA LEU A 269 -28.70 12.10 -26.86
C LEU A 269 -30.12 12.70 -26.94
N ARG A 270 -30.89 12.33 -27.96
CA ARG A 270 -32.28 12.80 -28.11
C ARG A 270 -33.21 12.23 -27.02
N GLN A 271 -32.92 11.02 -26.52
CA GLN A 271 -33.62 10.46 -25.35
C GLN A 271 -33.28 11.22 -24.06
N ALA A 272 -32.02 11.62 -23.86
CA ALA A 272 -31.62 12.45 -22.72
C ALA A 272 -32.35 13.81 -22.72
N GLU A 273 -32.44 14.47 -23.87
CA GLU A 273 -33.24 15.70 -24.05
C GLU A 273 -34.72 15.47 -23.72
N ALA A 274 -35.32 14.39 -24.24
CA ALA A 274 -36.72 14.04 -23.97
C ALA A 274 -37.00 13.67 -22.50
N CYS A 275 -35.98 13.20 -21.76
CA CYS A 275 -36.05 12.95 -20.31
C CYS A 275 -35.76 14.20 -19.45
N GLY A 276 -35.60 15.39 -20.05
CA GLY A 276 -35.38 16.64 -19.32
C GLY A 276 -33.98 16.82 -18.73
N MET A 277 -32.99 16.03 -19.18
CA MET A 277 -31.60 16.12 -18.71
C MET A 277 -31.04 17.53 -18.94
N ARG A 278 -30.29 18.05 -17.97
CA ARG A 278 -29.83 19.44 -17.97
C ARG A 278 -28.45 19.66 -18.60
N ALA A 279 -27.69 18.59 -18.87
CA ALA A 279 -26.38 18.58 -19.50
C ALA A 279 -25.96 17.16 -19.90
N VAL A 280 -24.94 17.05 -20.77
CA VAL A 280 -24.32 15.79 -21.19
C VAL A 280 -22.82 15.77 -20.86
N PHE A 281 -22.41 14.81 -20.03
CA PHE A 281 -21.03 14.51 -19.66
C PHE A 281 -20.49 13.45 -20.62
N VAL A 282 -19.71 13.85 -21.62
CA VAL A 282 -19.07 12.93 -22.58
C VAL A 282 -17.80 12.37 -21.94
N THR A 283 -17.79 11.07 -21.62
CA THR A 283 -16.63 10.43 -20.99
C THR A 283 -15.55 10.12 -22.03
N VAL A 284 -14.35 10.71 -21.85
CA VAL A 284 -13.17 10.51 -22.70
C VAL A 284 -12.03 9.75 -22.02
N ASP A 285 -12.12 9.47 -20.72
CA ASP A 285 -11.09 8.72 -19.95
C ASP A 285 -11.16 7.18 -20.13
N GLN A 286 -12.12 6.62 -20.88
CA GLN A 286 -12.25 5.15 -21.10
C GLN A 286 -12.31 4.76 -22.61
N PRO A 287 -11.36 5.16 -23.48
CA PRO A 287 -11.30 4.65 -24.87
C PRO A 287 -10.97 3.14 -24.92
N THR A 288 -10.52 2.58 -23.81
CA THR A 288 -10.37 1.15 -23.55
C THR A 288 -10.66 0.93 -22.06
N PRO A 289 -11.33 -0.16 -21.65
CA PRO A 289 -11.50 -0.46 -20.23
C PRO A 289 -10.13 -0.64 -19.58
N GLY A 290 -9.83 0.16 -18.55
CA GLY A 290 -8.71 -0.13 -17.64
C GLY A 290 -8.87 -1.56 -17.11
N LYS A 291 -7.85 -2.42 -17.22
CA LYS A 291 -8.01 -3.87 -16.94
C LYS A 291 -8.34 -4.15 -15.46
N ARG A 292 -9.29 -5.05 -15.17
CA ARG A 292 -10.05 -5.39 -13.92
C ARG A 292 -9.53 -6.26 -12.74
N GLU A 293 -8.30 -6.75 -12.68
CA GLU A 293 -7.99 -8.13 -12.20
C GLU A 293 -8.83 -8.83 -11.16
N ALA A 294 -9.12 -8.34 -9.96
CA ALA A 294 -9.87 -9.11 -8.96
C ALA A 294 -11.39 -8.92 -9.03
N ASP A 295 -11.88 -8.06 -9.94
CA ASP A 295 -13.10 -8.32 -10.70
C ASP A 295 -12.87 -9.64 -11.46
N GLU A 296 -11.77 -9.76 -12.21
CA GLU A 296 -11.41 -10.98 -12.94
C GLU A 296 -11.10 -12.22 -12.05
N ARG A 297 -10.48 -12.07 -10.86
CA ARG A 297 -10.09 -13.12 -9.89
C ARG A 297 -11.33 -13.61 -9.16
N VAL A 298 -12.26 -12.70 -8.81
CA VAL A 298 -13.57 -13.13 -8.33
C VAL A 298 -14.47 -13.45 -9.51
N LYS A 299 -14.40 -14.73 -9.88
CA LYS A 299 -15.22 -15.40 -10.87
C LYS A 299 -16.70 -15.00 -10.73
N ALA A 300 -17.38 -14.83 -11.86
CA ALA A 300 -18.83 -14.81 -11.87
C ALA A 300 -19.36 -16.20 -11.51
N GLU A 301 -20.26 -16.28 -10.53
CA GLU A 301 -20.99 -17.52 -10.22
C GLU A 301 -22.04 -17.76 -11.32
N GLY A 302 -21.66 -18.60 -12.31
CA GLY A 302 -22.42 -18.78 -13.53
C GLY A 302 -22.27 -17.61 -14.52
N THR A 303 -23.15 -17.57 -15.52
CA THR A 303 -23.21 -16.46 -16.49
C THR A 303 -23.93 -15.27 -15.85
N VAL A 304 -23.19 -14.44 -15.11
CA VAL A 304 -23.73 -13.20 -14.55
C VAL A 304 -24.03 -12.23 -15.71
N LEU A 305 -25.31 -12.16 -16.07
CA LEU A 305 -25.90 -11.09 -16.86
C LEU A 305 -25.79 -9.80 -16.04
N ALA A 306 -25.07 -8.81 -16.55
CA ALA A 306 -25.02 -7.50 -15.94
C ALA A 306 -26.40 -6.83 -16.09
N PRO A 307 -27.09 -6.43 -14.99
CA PRO A 307 -28.29 -5.62 -15.07
C PRO A 307 -28.00 -4.25 -15.72
N THR A 308 -28.10 -4.24 -17.04
CA THR A 308 -27.96 -3.12 -17.97
C THR A 308 -29.01 -3.32 -19.08
N PRO A 309 -29.52 -2.27 -19.72
CA PRO A 309 -30.41 -2.40 -20.87
C PRO A 309 -29.83 -3.27 -22.00
N ASN A 310 -28.49 -3.28 -22.14
CA ASN A 310 -27.77 -3.99 -23.19
C ASN A 310 -27.44 -5.47 -22.86
N GLY A 311 -27.85 -5.99 -21.70
CA GLY A 311 -27.77 -7.43 -21.37
C GLY A 311 -26.36 -8.05 -21.27
N ALA A 312 -25.32 -7.24 -21.04
CA ALA A 312 -23.92 -7.65 -21.15
C ALA A 312 -23.52 -8.80 -20.19
N THR A 313 -23.08 -9.95 -20.70
CA THR A 313 -22.68 -11.11 -19.87
C THR A 313 -21.20 -11.11 -19.48
N ALA A 314 -20.90 -11.32 -18.20
CA ALA A 314 -19.54 -11.57 -17.73
C ALA A 314 -19.19 -13.07 -17.86
N SER A 315 -18.40 -13.45 -18.86
CA SER A 315 -17.84 -14.80 -19.01
C SER A 315 -16.57 -15.00 -18.15
N ASN A 316 -16.33 -16.22 -17.66
CA ASN A 316 -15.07 -16.59 -17.01
C ASN A 316 -14.06 -17.07 -18.08
N ASP A 317 -13.31 -16.14 -18.69
CA ASP A 317 -12.29 -16.49 -19.71
C ASP A 317 -10.87 -16.65 -19.13
N LYS A 318 -9.84 -16.83 -19.97
CA LYS A 318 -8.43 -16.98 -19.54
C LYS A 318 -7.86 -15.75 -18.80
N LYS A 319 -8.53 -14.61 -18.90
CA LYS A 319 -8.29 -13.34 -18.18
C LYS A 319 -9.41 -13.11 -17.15
N GLY A 320 -9.94 -14.18 -16.55
CA GLY A 320 -11.01 -14.17 -15.56
C GLY A 320 -12.30 -13.47 -16.03
N SER A 321 -13.14 -13.07 -15.10
CA SER A 321 -14.46 -12.44 -15.38
C SER A 321 -14.47 -10.95 -15.00
N SER A 322 -14.32 -10.01 -15.95
CA SER A 322 -14.55 -8.59 -15.64
C SER A 322 -15.85 -8.07 -16.22
N LEU A 323 -16.75 -7.64 -15.33
CA LEU A 323 -17.90 -6.81 -15.68
C LEU A 323 -17.46 -5.52 -16.37
N GLY A 324 -16.38 -4.89 -15.89
CA GLY A 324 -15.81 -3.68 -16.50
C GLY A 324 -15.35 -3.88 -17.96
N ARG A 325 -14.71 -5.02 -18.25
CA ARG A 325 -14.25 -5.37 -19.61
C ARG A 325 -15.43 -5.57 -20.57
N THR A 326 -16.48 -6.28 -20.14
CA THR A 326 -17.69 -6.49 -20.97
C THR A 326 -18.45 -5.18 -21.20
N MET A 327 -18.68 -4.38 -20.15
CA MET A 327 -19.46 -3.14 -20.22
C MET A 327 -18.85 -2.04 -21.10
N ALA A 328 -17.57 -2.13 -21.45
CA ALA A 328 -16.88 -1.18 -22.31
C ALA A 328 -16.83 -1.61 -23.79
N GLY A 329 -17.32 -2.80 -24.15
CA GLY A 329 -17.14 -3.38 -25.50
C GLY A 329 -17.73 -2.55 -26.65
N PHE A 330 -18.77 -1.73 -26.39
CA PHE A 330 -19.40 -0.87 -27.38
C PHE A 330 -18.75 0.51 -27.54
N ILE A 331 -17.91 0.93 -26.60
CA ILE A 331 -17.31 2.27 -26.57
C ILE A 331 -16.37 2.44 -27.77
N ASP A 332 -16.43 3.60 -28.43
CA ASP A 332 -15.60 3.92 -29.59
C ASP A 332 -14.19 4.40 -29.16
N PRO A 333 -13.11 3.63 -29.45
CA PRO A 333 -11.74 4.05 -29.16
C PRO A 333 -11.23 5.16 -30.10
N THR A 334 -11.97 5.51 -31.16
CA THR A 334 -11.57 6.50 -32.18
C THR A 334 -12.14 7.90 -31.93
N LEU A 335 -12.86 8.10 -30.81
CA LEU A 335 -13.41 9.38 -30.38
C LEU A 335 -12.30 10.45 -30.29
N ASN A 336 -12.50 11.56 -30.99
CA ASN A 336 -11.46 12.59 -31.17
C ASN A 336 -12.04 14.02 -31.16
N TRP A 337 -11.17 15.03 -31.08
CA TRP A 337 -11.54 16.45 -31.04
C TRP A 337 -12.38 16.95 -32.24
N GLY A 338 -12.32 16.28 -33.39
CA GLY A 338 -13.18 16.57 -34.55
C GLY A 338 -14.65 16.23 -34.30
N ASP A 339 -14.91 15.16 -33.55
CA ASP A 339 -16.24 14.61 -33.30
C ASP A 339 -17.11 15.51 -32.41
N ILE A 340 -16.51 16.43 -31.66
CA ILE A 340 -17.22 17.45 -30.88
C ILE A 340 -18.21 18.23 -31.76
N LYS A 341 -17.86 18.49 -33.02
CA LYS A 341 -18.73 19.16 -34.02
C LYS A 341 -19.92 18.32 -34.47
N TRP A 342 -19.89 17.00 -34.25
CA TRP A 342 -21.01 16.09 -34.46
C TRP A 342 -21.86 15.97 -33.19
N ILE A 343 -21.24 15.84 -32.00
CA ILE A 343 -21.97 15.82 -30.71
C ILE A 343 -22.78 17.13 -30.54
N ARG A 344 -22.18 18.30 -30.80
CA ARG A 344 -22.85 19.62 -30.79
C ARG A 344 -23.96 19.80 -31.84
N LYS A 345 -24.10 18.91 -32.82
CA LYS A 345 -25.24 18.88 -33.76
C LYS A 345 -26.33 17.90 -33.32
N SER A 346 -25.99 16.96 -32.47
CA SER A 346 -26.83 15.84 -32.04
C SER A 346 -27.53 16.10 -30.70
N THR A 347 -27.14 17.17 -29.99
CA THR A 347 -27.85 17.72 -28.84
C THR A 347 -27.64 19.23 -28.72
N THR A 348 -28.65 19.90 -28.15
CA THR A 348 -28.69 21.30 -27.71
C THR A 348 -28.23 21.49 -26.27
N LEU A 349 -28.04 20.41 -25.50
CA LEU A 349 -27.68 20.47 -24.09
C LEU A 349 -26.23 20.96 -23.86
N PRO A 350 -25.95 21.56 -22.69
CA PRO A 350 -24.58 21.85 -22.26
C PRO A 350 -23.71 20.59 -22.30
N LEU A 351 -22.52 20.69 -22.90
CA LEU A 351 -21.55 19.60 -22.99
C LEU A 351 -20.43 19.79 -21.96
N VAL A 352 -20.17 18.73 -21.21
CA VAL A 352 -19.02 18.60 -20.33
C VAL A 352 -18.12 17.48 -20.84
N LEU A 353 -16.82 17.72 -20.99
CA LEU A 353 -15.86 16.63 -21.21
C LEU A 353 -15.46 16.02 -19.86
N LYS A 354 -15.81 14.76 -19.63
CA LYS A 354 -15.45 14.01 -18.41
C LYS A 354 -14.19 13.19 -18.62
N GLY A 355 -13.24 13.32 -17.70
CA GLY A 355 -12.01 12.54 -17.71
C GLY A 355 -10.79 13.31 -18.22
N VAL A 356 -10.86 14.64 -18.21
CA VAL A 356 -9.77 15.52 -18.63
C VAL A 356 -8.64 15.46 -17.59
N GLN A 357 -7.41 15.27 -18.05
CA GLN A 357 -6.25 14.91 -17.22
C GLN A 357 -5.03 15.84 -17.39
N THR A 358 -5.12 16.87 -18.24
CA THR A 358 -4.05 17.85 -18.51
C THR A 358 -4.62 19.26 -18.65
N ALA A 359 -3.79 20.28 -18.42
CA ALA A 359 -4.12 21.67 -18.75
C ALA A 359 -4.31 21.91 -20.26
N GLU A 360 -3.52 21.22 -21.09
CA GLU A 360 -3.56 21.31 -22.54
C GLU A 360 -4.93 20.88 -23.11
N ASP A 361 -5.52 19.81 -22.56
CA ASP A 361 -6.86 19.34 -22.96
C ASP A 361 -7.98 20.30 -22.50
N VAL A 362 -7.80 21.03 -21.38
CA VAL A 362 -8.75 22.09 -20.97
C VAL A 362 -8.70 23.27 -21.95
N LEU A 363 -7.51 23.66 -22.40
CA LEU A 363 -7.35 24.67 -23.45
C LEU A 363 -7.98 24.23 -24.80
N LEU A 364 -7.88 22.94 -25.15
CA LEU A 364 -8.58 22.38 -26.31
C LEU A 364 -10.10 22.36 -26.11
N ALA A 365 -10.61 22.06 -24.91
CA ALA A 365 -12.03 22.14 -24.58
C ALA A 365 -12.60 23.55 -24.77
N VAL A 366 -11.91 24.58 -24.25
CA VAL A 366 -12.25 26.00 -24.48
C VAL A 366 -12.24 26.33 -25.97
N LYS A 367 -11.18 25.95 -26.70
CA LYS A 367 -11.04 26.19 -28.15
C LYS A 367 -12.13 25.50 -28.99
N HIS A 368 -12.63 24.36 -28.55
CA HIS A 368 -13.71 23.61 -29.22
C HIS A 368 -15.11 24.05 -28.76
N GLY A 369 -15.22 25.03 -27.85
CA GLY A 369 -16.49 25.54 -27.36
C GLY A 369 -17.27 24.49 -26.56
N ILE A 370 -16.60 23.84 -25.61
CA ILE A 370 -17.21 22.99 -24.58
C ILE A 370 -17.66 23.88 -23.41
N ASP A 371 -18.77 23.55 -22.73
CA ASP A 371 -19.32 24.39 -21.65
C ASP A 371 -18.69 24.10 -20.28
N GLY A 372 -18.21 22.88 -20.07
CA GLY A 372 -17.48 22.50 -18.86
C GLY A 372 -16.47 21.37 -19.04
N VAL A 373 -15.59 21.19 -18.06
CA VAL A 373 -14.72 20.00 -17.94
C VAL A 373 -14.87 19.37 -16.57
N LEU A 374 -14.91 18.04 -16.51
CA LEU A 374 -14.80 17.28 -15.28
C LEU A 374 -13.42 16.65 -15.22
N LEU A 375 -12.55 17.27 -14.42
CA LEU A 375 -11.18 16.85 -14.14
C LEU A 375 -11.22 15.57 -13.31
N GLY A 376 -10.61 14.51 -13.83
CA GLY A 376 -10.73 13.18 -13.24
C GLY A 376 -10.09 12.10 -14.09
N ASN A 377 -9.81 10.97 -13.46
CA ASN A 377 -9.13 9.80 -14.02
C ASN A 377 -9.99 8.53 -13.83
N HIS A 378 -11.31 8.71 -14.01
CA HIS A 378 -12.35 7.74 -13.68
C HIS A 378 -12.30 7.22 -12.22
N GLY A 379 -11.91 8.07 -11.26
CA GLY A 379 -11.66 7.66 -9.87
C GLY A 379 -10.54 6.61 -9.74
N GLY A 380 -9.55 6.69 -10.64
CA GLY A 380 -8.45 5.76 -10.83
C GLY A 380 -8.79 4.53 -11.66
N ARG A 381 -9.93 4.44 -12.38
CA ARG A 381 -10.39 3.17 -13.03
C ARG A 381 -9.96 2.98 -14.48
N SER A 382 -9.21 3.91 -15.05
CA SER A 382 -8.75 3.87 -16.45
C SER A 382 -7.26 3.53 -16.57
N LEU A 383 -6.42 4.55 -16.57
CA LEU A 383 -4.96 4.47 -16.57
C LEU A 383 -4.48 4.59 -15.12
N ASP A 384 -3.71 3.63 -14.62
CA ASP A 384 -3.01 3.80 -13.34
C ASP A 384 -1.72 4.59 -13.56
N THR A 385 -1.20 5.20 -12.50
CA THR A 385 -0.15 6.25 -12.53
C THR A 385 -0.56 7.57 -13.22
N SER A 386 -1.81 7.68 -13.69
CA SER A 386 -2.47 8.95 -14.05
C SER A 386 -2.45 9.94 -12.87
N PRO A 387 -2.28 11.26 -13.11
CA PRO A 387 -2.17 12.26 -12.04
C PRO A 387 -3.46 12.36 -11.19
N PRO A 388 -3.33 12.67 -9.88
CA PRO A 388 -4.46 13.02 -9.03
C PRO A 388 -5.25 14.20 -9.60
N SER A 389 -6.59 14.15 -9.58
CA SER A 389 -7.43 15.20 -10.17
C SER A 389 -7.17 16.59 -9.56
N ILE A 390 -6.85 16.64 -8.26
CA ILE A 390 -6.49 17.86 -7.54
C ILE A 390 -5.17 18.49 -7.99
N MET A 391 -4.25 17.72 -8.58
CA MET A 391 -3.03 18.28 -9.19
C MET A 391 -3.33 19.03 -10.49
N ILE A 392 -4.35 18.60 -11.25
CA ILE A 392 -4.71 19.28 -12.51
C ILE A 392 -5.22 20.69 -12.22
N LEU A 393 -5.99 20.90 -11.14
CA LEU A 393 -6.37 22.26 -10.71
C LEU A 393 -5.14 23.14 -10.41
N LEU A 394 -4.13 22.61 -9.73
CA LEU A 394 -2.87 23.32 -9.48
C LEU A 394 -2.12 23.62 -10.79
N GLU A 395 -2.13 22.68 -11.74
CA GLU A 395 -1.57 22.86 -13.08
C GLU A 395 -2.28 23.96 -13.87
N LEU A 396 -3.61 24.06 -13.81
CA LEU A 396 -4.38 25.15 -14.44
C LEU A 396 -3.99 26.52 -13.88
N HIS A 397 -3.85 26.66 -12.57
CA HIS A 397 -3.36 27.90 -11.94
C HIS A 397 -1.92 28.26 -12.37
N GLN A 398 -1.09 27.27 -12.69
CA GLN A 398 0.30 27.47 -13.10
C GLN A 398 0.45 27.78 -14.61
N LYS A 399 -0.27 27.05 -15.47
CA LYS A 399 -0.11 27.10 -16.94
C LYS A 399 -1.09 28.04 -17.64
N CYS A 400 -2.34 28.15 -17.18
CA CYS A 400 -3.40 28.80 -17.95
C CYS A 400 -4.57 29.34 -17.09
N PRO A 401 -4.31 30.16 -16.06
CA PRO A 401 -5.33 30.60 -15.10
C PRO A 401 -6.54 31.34 -15.71
N ASP A 402 -6.42 31.87 -16.93
CA ASP A 402 -7.55 32.50 -17.63
C ASP A 402 -8.71 31.53 -17.94
N VAL A 403 -8.48 30.20 -17.99
CA VAL A 403 -9.54 29.22 -18.31
C VAL A 403 -10.69 29.24 -17.30
N PHE A 404 -10.43 29.61 -16.03
CA PHE A 404 -11.48 29.74 -15.01
C PHE A 404 -12.52 30.83 -15.36
N ASN A 405 -12.23 31.72 -16.31
CA ASN A 405 -13.17 32.73 -16.83
C ASN A 405 -13.92 32.28 -18.11
N HIS A 406 -13.61 31.09 -18.64
CA HIS A 406 -14.04 30.64 -19.97
C HIS A 406 -14.82 29.32 -19.99
N ILE A 407 -14.68 28.46 -18.98
CA ILE A 407 -15.29 27.13 -18.93
C ILE A 407 -15.60 26.72 -17.48
N GLU A 408 -16.75 26.08 -17.21
CA GLU A 408 -17.04 25.57 -15.86
C GLU A 408 -16.19 24.34 -15.55
N ILE A 409 -15.37 24.41 -14.50
CA ILE A 409 -14.45 23.32 -14.10
C ILE A 409 -15.01 22.56 -12.91
N PHE A 410 -15.20 21.25 -13.07
CA PHE A 410 -15.61 20.32 -12.04
C PHE A 410 -14.47 19.35 -11.72
N LEU A 411 -14.51 18.70 -10.55
CA LEU A 411 -13.52 17.69 -10.15
C LEU A 411 -14.21 16.44 -9.57
N ASP A 412 -13.73 15.25 -9.92
CA ASP A 412 -14.05 14.00 -9.20
C ASP A 412 -12.80 13.18 -8.82
N GLY A 413 -13.01 12.15 -8.00
CA GLY A 413 -11.97 11.29 -7.46
C GLY A 413 -11.36 11.85 -6.16
N GLY A 414 -11.07 10.96 -5.21
CA GLY A 414 -10.37 11.30 -3.96
C GLY A 414 -11.23 11.95 -2.87
N ILE A 415 -12.19 12.82 -3.23
CA ILE A 415 -13.07 13.54 -2.28
C ILE A 415 -13.74 12.59 -1.27
N ARG A 416 -13.44 12.76 0.03
CA ARG A 416 -14.04 11.98 1.13
C ARG A 416 -14.57 12.83 2.27
N ARG A 417 -14.04 14.04 2.46
CA ARG A 417 -14.42 14.95 3.56
C ARG A 417 -14.88 16.30 3.03
N GLY A 418 -15.66 17.05 3.82
CA GLY A 418 -16.03 18.43 3.51
C GLY A 418 -14.80 19.33 3.33
N THR A 419 -13.69 19.04 4.01
CA THR A 419 -12.42 19.75 3.79
C THR A 419 -11.84 19.52 2.38
N ASP A 420 -12.11 18.39 1.73
CA ASP A 420 -11.65 18.11 0.36
C ASP A 420 -12.46 18.88 -0.68
N MET A 421 -13.77 18.99 -0.46
CA MET A 421 -14.64 19.90 -1.20
C MET A 421 -14.08 21.33 -1.10
N PHE A 422 -13.81 21.81 0.11
CA PHE A 422 -13.29 23.16 0.35
C PHE A 422 -11.94 23.41 -0.35
N LYS A 423 -11.00 22.45 -0.31
CA LYS A 423 -9.70 22.52 -1.02
C LYS A 423 -9.91 22.66 -2.54
N ALA A 424 -10.77 21.85 -3.14
CA ALA A 424 -11.03 21.89 -4.58
C ALA A 424 -11.70 23.20 -5.03
N LEU A 425 -12.69 23.69 -4.25
CA LEU A 425 -13.40 24.93 -4.54
C LEU A 425 -12.49 26.17 -4.37
N CYS A 426 -11.60 26.18 -3.37
CA CYS A 426 -10.55 27.21 -3.26
C CYS A 426 -9.59 27.22 -4.46
N LEU A 427 -9.44 26.11 -5.18
CA LEU A 427 -8.66 26.03 -6.42
C LEU A 427 -9.50 26.28 -7.69
N GLY A 428 -10.72 26.83 -7.56
CA GLY A 428 -11.54 27.24 -8.70
C GLY A 428 -12.39 26.12 -9.32
N ALA A 429 -12.52 24.96 -8.67
CA ALA A 429 -13.61 24.04 -9.01
C ALA A 429 -14.97 24.71 -8.72
N ARG A 430 -15.97 24.40 -9.54
CA ARG A 430 -17.33 24.95 -9.45
C ARG A 430 -18.26 24.11 -8.59
N ALA A 431 -18.10 22.80 -8.68
CA ALA A 431 -18.71 21.76 -7.84
C ALA A 431 -17.84 20.49 -7.89
N VAL A 432 -17.95 19.63 -6.90
CA VAL A 432 -17.22 18.34 -6.85
C VAL A 432 -18.15 17.14 -6.98
N GLY A 433 -17.66 16.10 -7.65
CA GLY A 433 -18.37 14.86 -7.90
C GLY A 433 -17.91 13.72 -7.00
N MET A 434 -18.85 13.02 -6.37
CA MET A 434 -18.55 11.79 -5.62
C MET A 434 -19.23 10.59 -6.31
N GLY A 435 -18.50 9.48 -6.48
CA GLY A 435 -18.99 8.27 -7.15
C GLY A 435 -19.22 7.11 -6.19
N ARG A 436 -18.12 6.44 -5.78
CA ARG A 436 -18.15 5.26 -4.89
C ARG A 436 -18.99 5.47 -3.63
N HIS A 437 -18.87 6.63 -2.98
CA HIS A 437 -19.62 6.97 -1.77
C HIS A 437 -21.15 6.90 -1.97
N PHE A 438 -21.68 7.40 -3.09
CA PHE A 438 -23.11 7.32 -3.38
C PHE A 438 -23.59 5.88 -3.61
N LEU A 439 -22.76 5.01 -4.19
CA LEU A 439 -23.04 3.57 -4.31
C LEU A 439 -23.02 2.87 -2.95
N TYR A 440 -21.99 3.15 -2.13
CA TYR A 440 -21.84 2.63 -0.77
C TYR A 440 -22.99 3.06 0.15
N ALA A 441 -23.47 4.29 -0.01
CA ALA A 441 -24.64 4.82 0.67
C ALA A 441 -25.95 4.18 0.18
N ALA A 442 -26.11 4.02 -1.15
CA ALA A 442 -27.31 3.43 -1.75
C ALA A 442 -27.57 1.97 -1.35
N ASN A 443 -26.56 1.24 -0.84
CA ASN A 443 -26.72 -0.04 -0.13
C ASN A 443 -27.78 0.01 1.00
N TYR A 444 -27.92 1.16 1.65
CA TYR A 444 -28.91 1.42 2.70
C TYR A 444 -30.26 1.94 2.17
N GLY A 445 -30.45 2.00 0.85
CA GLY A 445 -31.61 2.64 0.22
C GLY A 445 -31.46 4.17 0.10
N PRO A 446 -32.55 4.89 -0.23
CA PRO A 446 -32.58 6.36 -0.28
C PRO A 446 -32.01 7.01 0.98
N GLU A 447 -32.41 6.51 2.15
CA GLU A 447 -32.06 7.05 3.46
C GLU A 447 -30.54 7.04 3.70
N GLY A 448 -29.83 6.06 3.14
CA GLY A 448 -28.36 6.04 3.14
C GLY A 448 -27.75 7.20 2.35
N VAL A 449 -28.31 7.48 1.18
CA VAL A 449 -27.88 8.60 0.32
C VAL A 449 -28.20 9.94 0.97
N GLU A 450 -29.34 10.05 1.67
CA GLU A 450 -29.68 11.22 2.48
C GLU A 450 -28.64 11.45 3.59
N GLN A 451 -28.35 10.43 4.41
CA GLN A 451 -27.37 10.51 5.50
C GLN A 451 -25.95 10.83 4.98
N LEU A 452 -25.57 10.37 3.78
CA LEU A 452 -24.32 10.77 3.13
C LEU A 452 -24.29 12.27 2.81
N ILE A 453 -25.39 12.81 2.27
CA ILE A 453 -25.48 14.24 1.93
C ILE A 453 -25.47 15.08 3.22
N GLU A 454 -26.20 14.67 4.25
CA GLU A 454 -26.21 15.32 5.57
C GLU A 454 -24.79 15.39 6.18
N ILE A 455 -24.03 14.27 6.18
CA ILE A 455 -22.63 14.24 6.66
C ILE A 455 -21.73 15.19 5.86
N MET A 456 -21.83 15.17 4.53
CA MET A 456 -20.98 16.04 3.69
C MET A 456 -21.35 17.52 3.85
N GLN A 457 -22.63 17.84 4.09
CA GLN A 457 -23.12 19.18 4.39
C GLN A 457 -22.58 19.68 5.74
N ASP A 458 -22.73 18.88 6.81
CA ASP A 458 -22.23 19.22 8.15
C ASP A 458 -20.72 19.45 8.16
N GLU A 459 -19.94 18.56 7.52
CA GLU A 459 -18.48 18.73 7.42
C GLU A 459 -18.08 19.96 6.59
N PHE A 460 -18.79 20.23 5.48
CA PHE A 460 -18.47 21.36 4.61
C PHE A 460 -18.83 22.70 5.25
N GLU A 461 -20.01 22.82 5.85
CA GLU A 461 -20.46 24.02 6.56
C GLU A 461 -19.58 24.28 7.80
N THR A 462 -19.22 23.23 8.55
CA THR A 462 -18.24 23.33 9.65
C THR A 462 -16.87 23.79 9.15
N THR A 463 -16.42 23.30 7.99
CA THR A 463 -15.16 23.76 7.37
C THR A 463 -15.23 25.24 7.01
N MET A 464 -16.30 25.69 6.36
CA MET A 464 -16.49 27.12 6.02
C MET A 464 -16.48 28.00 7.26
N ARG A 465 -17.19 27.62 8.33
CA ARG A 465 -17.15 28.32 9.63
C ARG A 465 -15.75 28.42 10.21
N MET A 466 -15.04 27.30 10.33
CA MET A 466 -13.70 27.27 10.92
C MET A 466 -12.65 27.98 10.05
N MET A 467 -12.90 28.11 8.75
CA MET A 467 -12.08 28.89 7.83
C MET A 467 -12.32 30.40 7.88
N GLY A 468 -13.41 30.86 8.50
CA GLY A 468 -13.80 32.27 8.52
C GLY A 468 -14.52 32.72 7.24
N CYS A 469 -15.24 31.81 6.57
CA CYS A 469 -15.97 32.07 5.33
C CYS A 469 -17.47 31.87 5.52
N ASP A 470 -18.24 32.90 5.19
CA ASP A 470 -19.70 32.94 5.16
C ASP A 470 -20.29 32.78 3.75
N ASP A 471 -19.46 32.82 2.71
CA ASP A 471 -19.91 32.76 1.30
C ASP A 471 -18.87 32.11 0.38
N LEU A 472 -19.32 31.33 -0.62
CA LEU A 472 -18.44 30.69 -1.61
C LEU A 472 -17.59 31.67 -2.43
N SER A 473 -18.05 32.92 -2.63
CA SER A 473 -17.26 33.96 -3.32
C SER A 473 -15.98 34.38 -2.58
N GLN A 474 -15.79 33.93 -1.33
CA GLN A 474 -14.57 34.16 -0.56
C GLN A 474 -13.51 33.07 -0.71
N LEU A 475 -13.84 31.92 -1.33
CA LEU A 475 -12.90 30.81 -1.48
C LEU A 475 -11.90 31.13 -2.61
N HIS A 476 -10.61 31.12 -2.28
CA HIS A 476 -9.53 31.42 -3.23
C HIS A 476 -8.24 30.66 -2.87
N PRO A 477 -7.27 30.48 -3.78
CA PRO A 477 -6.10 29.63 -3.54
C PRO A 477 -5.23 30.08 -2.36
N GLY A 478 -5.29 31.37 -2.00
CA GLY A 478 -4.59 31.93 -0.83
C GLY A 478 -5.14 31.47 0.52
N MET A 479 -6.32 30.83 0.57
CA MET A 479 -6.84 30.14 1.75
C MET A 479 -6.17 28.78 2.00
N LEU A 480 -5.34 28.32 1.07
CA LEU A 480 -4.60 27.07 1.14
C LEU A 480 -3.10 27.36 1.32
N ASN A 481 -2.40 26.49 2.05
CA ASN A 481 -0.96 26.62 2.27
C ASN A 481 -0.16 25.93 1.17
N LEU A 482 -0.23 26.48 -0.04
CA LEU A 482 0.39 25.94 -1.25
C LEU A 482 1.91 26.15 -1.34
N TRP A 483 2.58 26.55 -0.25
CA TRP A 483 3.94 27.09 -0.26
C TRP A 483 4.98 26.20 -0.97
N LYS A 484 4.91 24.87 -0.81
CA LYS A 484 5.81 23.95 -1.52
C LYS A 484 5.59 23.99 -3.05
N ALA A 485 4.34 23.91 -3.51
CA ALA A 485 4.01 23.98 -4.93
C ALA A 485 4.31 25.36 -5.53
N GLN A 486 4.09 26.44 -4.76
CA GLN A 486 4.42 27.80 -5.16
C GLN A 486 5.94 28.03 -5.25
N ALA A 487 6.74 27.47 -4.33
CA ALA A 487 8.19 27.54 -4.40
C ALA A 487 8.74 26.82 -5.65
N THR A 488 8.30 25.57 -5.92
CA THR A 488 8.66 24.84 -7.15
C THR A 488 8.26 25.62 -8.41
N THR A 489 7.06 26.23 -8.42
CA THR A 489 6.60 27.07 -9.54
C THR A 489 7.50 28.29 -9.77
N GLN A 490 7.93 28.98 -8.70
CA GLN A 490 8.81 30.14 -8.80
C GLN A 490 10.23 29.77 -9.27
N ILE A 491 10.74 28.61 -8.84
CA ILE A 491 12.04 28.07 -9.30
C ILE A 491 12.00 27.81 -10.82
N HIS A 492 10.95 27.13 -11.32
CA HIS A 492 10.80 26.89 -12.76
C HIS A 492 10.63 28.19 -13.57
N GLN A 493 9.92 29.19 -13.04
CA GLN A 493 9.78 30.50 -13.70
C GLN A 493 11.12 31.26 -13.76
N LEU A 494 11.95 31.18 -12.71
CA LEU A 494 13.31 31.72 -12.71
C LEU A 494 14.21 31.03 -13.73
N GLN A 495 14.21 29.69 -13.77
CA GLN A 495 14.96 28.90 -14.77
C GLN A 495 14.58 29.30 -16.20
N ALA A 496 13.29 29.40 -16.51
CA ALA A 496 12.80 29.79 -17.84
C ALA A 496 13.15 31.24 -18.23
N ALA A 497 13.05 32.20 -17.28
CA ALA A 497 13.42 33.59 -17.53
C ALA A 497 14.94 33.76 -17.79
N VAL A 498 15.76 32.95 -17.11
CA VAL A 498 17.22 32.95 -17.30
C VAL A 498 17.60 32.34 -18.65
N ALA A 499 17.00 31.22 -19.06
CA ALA A 499 17.21 30.64 -20.40
C ALA A 499 16.88 31.65 -21.53
N ALA A 500 15.77 32.36 -21.42
CA ALA A 500 15.37 33.39 -22.38
C ALA A 500 16.35 34.60 -22.46
N LEU A 501 17.08 34.90 -21.38
CA LEU A 501 18.13 35.93 -21.37
C LEU A 501 19.43 35.45 -22.04
N LEU A 502 19.82 34.19 -21.82
CA LEU A 502 21.05 33.61 -22.35
C LEU A 502 20.96 33.47 -23.88
N GLN A 503 19.89 32.85 -24.36
CA GLN A 503 19.59 32.74 -25.80
C GLN A 503 19.59 34.12 -26.50
N ARG A 504 19.06 35.15 -25.84
CA ARG A 504 18.98 36.52 -26.37
C ARG A 504 20.31 37.29 -26.32
N THR A 505 21.26 36.84 -25.52
CA THR A 505 22.62 37.42 -25.41
C THR A 505 23.68 36.66 -26.21
N GLN A 506 23.29 35.56 -26.89
CA GLN A 506 24.20 34.62 -27.56
C GLN A 506 25.26 34.00 -26.63
N LEU A 507 24.99 34.01 -25.32
CA LEU A 507 25.73 33.21 -24.35
C LEU A 507 25.26 31.76 -24.46
N PRO A 508 26.13 30.77 -24.15
CA PRO A 508 25.66 29.40 -23.99
C PRO A 508 24.59 29.35 -22.89
N ASP A 509 23.61 28.46 -23.04
CA ASP A 509 22.71 28.12 -21.95
C ASP A 509 23.54 27.74 -20.71
N LEU A 510 23.07 28.11 -19.52
CA LEU A 510 23.73 27.72 -18.29
C LEU A 510 23.77 26.18 -18.26
N PRO A 511 24.90 25.57 -17.86
CA PRO A 511 24.93 24.13 -17.67
C PRO A 511 23.81 23.78 -16.71
N ASN A 512 22.86 22.95 -17.18
CA ASN A 512 21.63 22.64 -16.44
C ASN A 512 22.01 22.27 -15.01
N PHE A 513 21.53 23.05 -14.04
CA PHE A 513 21.63 22.65 -12.65
C PHE A 513 20.68 21.46 -12.50
N HIS A 514 21.25 20.26 -12.60
CA HIS A 514 20.50 19.01 -12.57
C HIS A 514 19.94 18.78 -11.15
N GLU A 515 18.83 19.44 -10.87
CA GLU A 515 17.76 18.82 -10.10
C GLU A 515 17.48 17.47 -10.78
N PHE A 516 17.72 16.38 -10.05
CA PHE A 516 17.58 15.02 -10.56
C PHE A 516 16.09 14.69 -10.71
N HIS A 517 15.49 15.16 -11.80
CA HIS A 517 14.22 14.67 -12.31
C HIS A 517 14.50 13.49 -13.25
N PRO A 518 14.34 12.23 -12.80
CA PRO A 518 14.46 11.07 -13.68
C PRO A 518 13.26 10.97 -14.63
N ASN A 519 13.46 10.16 -15.68
CA ASN A 519 12.54 9.91 -16.80
C ASN A 519 12.59 11.00 -17.90
N THR A 520 12.51 10.68 -19.20
CA THR A 520 12.12 9.39 -19.81
C THR A 520 12.78 9.14 -21.17
N THR A 521 13.26 7.93 -21.41
CA THR A 521 13.39 7.34 -22.76
C THR A 521 12.91 5.88 -22.75
N SER A 522 11.59 5.70 -22.73
CA SER A 522 10.92 4.54 -23.34
C SER A 522 10.95 4.67 -24.87
N PRO A 523 10.67 3.63 -25.69
CA PRO A 523 10.14 2.29 -25.38
C PRO A 523 11.18 1.17 -25.68
N THR A 524 10.93 -0.14 -25.61
CA THR A 524 9.73 -1.02 -25.47
C THR A 524 10.02 -2.11 -24.40
N ASP A 525 9.15 -3.01 -23.95
CA ASP A 525 7.76 -3.38 -24.31
C ASP A 525 7.08 -4.03 -23.08
N SER A 526 5.74 -4.17 -23.10
CA SER A 526 4.96 -5.07 -22.22
C SER A 526 4.95 -4.75 -20.70
N ALA A 527 3.97 -5.16 -19.87
CA ALA A 527 2.56 -5.46 -20.14
C ALA A 527 1.73 -5.55 -18.84
N ILE A 528 0.47 -5.11 -18.89
CA ILE A 528 -0.67 -5.90 -18.34
C ILE A 528 -0.79 -6.01 -16.78
N GLY A 529 -0.51 -4.91 -16.05
CA GLY A 529 -1.26 -4.32 -14.89
C GLY A 529 -2.27 -5.13 -14.02
N ASN A 530 -3.49 -4.58 -13.76
CA ASN A 530 -4.73 -5.24 -13.18
C ASN A 530 -4.98 -5.13 -11.61
N VAL A 531 -6.23 -5.29 -11.08
CA VAL A 531 -6.94 -4.46 -10.01
C VAL A 531 -7.59 -5.28 -8.84
N SER A 532 -8.33 -4.70 -7.85
CA SER A 532 -9.75 -5.08 -7.47
C SER A 532 -10.26 -6.15 -6.43
N THR A 533 -10.05 -6.12 -5.10
CA THR A 533 -10.79 -7.07 -4.18
C THR A 533 -12.32 -6.84 -4.10
N THR A 534 -13.08 -7.76 -3.47
CA THR A 534 -14.54 -7.67 -3.14
C THR A 534 -14.87 -7.69 -1.62
N GLU A 535 -16.17 -7.60 -1.26
CA GLU A 535 -16.83 -7.34 0.05
C GLU A 535 -17.02 -8.55 1.04
N SER A 536 -17.53 -8.30 2.27
CA SER A 536 -17.58 -9.25 3.43
C SER A 536 -18.86 -9.33 4.37
N VAL A 537 -18.90 -8.71 5.59
CA VAL A 537 -19.92 -8.69 6.75
C VAL A 537 -20.79 -9.97 7.03
N ILE A 538 -21.73 -10.06 8.01
CA ILE A 538 -22.16 -9.14 9.11
C ILE A 538 -22.28 -9.84 10.45
N ALA A 539 -21.60 -9.37 11.51
CA ALA A 539 -22.18 -9.21 12.85
C ALA A 539 -22.13 -10.41 13.87
N PRO A 540 -23.11 -10.54 14.81
CA PRO A 540 -23.11 -11.34 16.09
C PRO A 540 -23.39 -12.90 16.13
N TYR A 541 -23.36 -13.70 17.23
CA TYR A 541 -23.15 -13.60 18.72
C TYR A 541 -22.13 -14.73 19.20
N ASP A 542 -21.88 -15.28 20.43
CA ASP A 542 -22.47 -15.38 21.82
C ASP A 542 -21.42 -15.62 23.01
N MET A 543 -21.75 -15.33 24.30
CA MET A 543 -20.98 -15.55 25.59
C MET A 543 -21.85 -15.65 26.88
N ARG A 544 -21.42 -16.35 27.95
CA ARG A 544 -21.97 -16.30 29.35
C ARG A 544 -21.02 -16.97 30.37
N GLU A 545 -21.20 -16.92 31.71
CA GLU A 545 -21.72 -15.90 32.67
C GLU A 545 -21.67 -16.51 34.10
N SER A 546 -20.87 -15.98 35.03
CA SER A 546 -20.99 -16.14 36.51
C SER A 546 -19.91 -15.35 37.27
N SER A 547 -20.17 -15.04 38.55
CA SER A 547 -19.35 -14.24 39.49
C SER A 547 -19.56 -14.79 40.94
N PRO A 548 -18.94 -14.29 42.05
CA PRO A 548 -18.45 -12.92 42.29
C PRO A 548 -17.12 -12.78 43.09
N ASP A 549 -16.63 -11.53 43.22
CA ASP A 549 -16.46 -10.89 44.54
C ASP A 549 -16.41 -9.34 44.42
N ARG A 550 -16.45 -8.58 45.52
CA ARG A 550 -16.54 -7.10 45.54
C ARG A 550 -15.43 -6.39 46.34
N GLN A 551 -14.83 -5.35 45.74
CA GLN A 551 -14.34 -4.15 46.42
C GLN A 551 -14.76 -2.89 45.64
N ALA A 552 -14.64 -1.69 46.24
CA ALA A 552 -15.47 -0.53 45.90
C ALA A 552 -14.70 0.73 45.44
N ASP A 553 -15.47 1.63 44.81
CA ASP A 553 -15.27 3.07 44.62
C ASP A 553 -14.01 3.60 43.91
N ASP A 554 -14.12 3.80 42.59
CA ASP A 554 -13.44 4.88 41.86
C ASP A 554 -14.31 5.37 40.67
N PRO A 555 -14.78 6.64 40.64
CA PRO A 555 -15.65 7.18 39.58
C PRO A 555 -14.87 7.69 38.36
N GLY A 556 -13.95 6.88 37.81
CA GLY A 556 -13.20 7.18 36.58
C GLY A 556 -13.76 6.48 35.34
N LEU A 557 -13.94 7.20 34.22
CA LEU A 557 -14.28 6.56 32.94
C LEU A 557 -13.06 5.77 32.41
N VAL A 558 -13.07 4.46 32.63
CA VAL A 558 -12.16 3.55 31.93
C VAL A 558 -12.62 3.44 30.47
N GLN A 559 -11.90 4.12 29.57
CA GLN A 559 -12.05 3.91 28.14
C GLN A 559 -11.57 2.49 27.79
N ALA A 560 -12.49 1.54 27.73
CA ALA A 560 -12.19 0.21 27.22
C ALA A 560 -11.78 0.33 25.74
N PRO A 561 -10.60 -0.16 25.32
CA PRO A 561 -10.29 -0.28 23.90
C PRO A 561 -11.32 -1.23 23.28
N MET A 562 -11.80 -0.93 22.07
CA MET A 562 -12.73 -1.82 21.39
C MET A 562 -12.06 -3.18 21.16
N SER A 563 -12.47 -4.18 21.94
CA SER A 563 -12.37 -5.56 21.47
C SER A 563 -13.14 -5.67 20.16
N ASN A 564 -12.65 -6.54 19.27
CA ASN A 564 -13.20 -6.83 17.95
C ASN A 564 -14.74 -6.75 17.91
N LEU A 565 -15.35 -6.11 16.91
CA LEU A 565 -16.82 -6.06 16.80
C LEU A 565 -17.47 -7.47 16.81
N TYR A 566 -16.79 -8.50 16.30
CA TYR A 566 -17.22 -9.91 16.41
C TYR A 566 -17.14 -10.49 17.85
N GLU A 567 -16.45 -9.83 18.79
CA GLU A 567 -16.36 -10.23 20.21
C GLU A 567 -17.23 -9.37 21.11
N LEU A 568 -17.34 -8.06 20.86
CA LEU A 568 -18.40 -7.22 21.44
C LEU A 568 -19.79 -7.83 21.21
N THR A 569 -19.95 -8.51 20.09
CA THR A 569 -21.17 -9.22 19.78
C THR A 569 -21.31 -10.59 20.45
N LYS A 570 -20.24 -11.23 20.91
CA LYS A 570 -20.35 -12.51 21.60
C LYS A 570 -20.87 -12.26 23.01
N ALA A 571 -22.19 -12.46 23.24
CA ALA A 571 -22.86 -12.09 24.50
C ALA A 571 -24.01 -12.98 25.12
N THR A 572 -24.47 -14.16 24.60
CA THR A 572 -25.43 -15.04 25.35
C THR A 572 -25.19 -16.58 25.57
N HIS A 573 -24.04 -17.23 25.25
CA HIS A 573 -23.80 -18.69 25.45
C HIS A 573 -22.51 -19.04 26.26
N PRO A 574 -22.53 -19.98 27.24
CA PRO A 574 -21.38 -20.21 28.14
C PRO A 574 -20.14 -20.90 27.54
N LEU A 575 -18.94 -20.52 28.02
CA LEU A 575 -17.69 -21.23 27.75
C LEU A 575 -17.58 -22.52 28.58
N GLY A 576 -17.44 -23.66 27.90
CA GLY A 576 -16.94 -24.90 28.53
C GLY A 576 -15.43 -24.81 28.82
N PRO A 577 -14.85 -25.79 29.55
CA PRO A 577 -13.42 -25.82 29.86
C PRO A 577 -12.57 -25.87 28.56
N PRO A 578 -11.38 -25.24 28.54
CA PRO A 578 -10.62 -25.04 27.31
C PRO A 578 -10.10 -26.35 26.72
N SER A 579 -10.76 -26.81 25.65
CA SER A 579 -10.27 -27.90 24.82
C SER A 579 -9.00 -27.48 24.06
N VAL A 580 -7.98 -28.34 24.05
CA VAL A 580 -6.69 -28.12 23.39
C VAL A 580 -6.87 -27.61 21.94
N PRO A 581 -6.18 -26.53 21.52
CA PRO A 581 -6.35 -25.94 20.19
C PRO A 581 -6.12 -26.94 19.04
N ARG A 582 -7.07 -27.00 18.09
CA ARG A 582 -6.98 -27.87 16.90
C ARG A 582 -5.71 -27.69 16.06
N HIS A 583 -5.10 -26.50 16.09
CA HIS A 583 -3.87 -26.19 15.35
C HIS A 583 -2.70 -27.12 15.70
N ILE A 584 -2.58 -27.56 16.96
CA ILE A 584 -1.43 -28.39 17.43
C ILE A 584 -1.38 -29.75 16.72
N ARG A 585 -2.53 -30.32 16.31
CA ARG A 585 -2.56 -31.59 15.56
C ARG A 585 -2.33 -31.44 14.05
N LEU A 586 -2.59 -30.27 13.49
CA LEU A 586 -2.41 -30.02 12.04
C LEU A 586 -0.98 -29.60 11.69
N ALA A 587 -0.23 -29.02 12.64
CA ALA A 587 1.14 -28.57 12.42
C ALA A 587 2.08 -29.69 11.94
N SER A 588 2.03 -30.86 12.59
CA SER A 588 2.89 -32.00 12.25
C SER A 588 2.51 -32.76 10.98
N GLU A 589 1.32 -32.49 10.40
CA GLU A 589 0.84 -33.14 9.17
C GLU A 589 1.19 -32.34 7.90
N GLN A 590 1.69 -31.10 8.04
CA GLN A 590 1.95 -30.17 6.91
C GLN A 590 3.31 -29.45 6.99
N ASP A 591 4.22 -29.87 7.87
CA ASP A 591 5.55 -29.26 7.98
C ASP A 591 6.54 -29.70 6.87
N LEU A 592 7.71 -29.06 6.83
CA LEU A 592 8.79 -29.34 5.87
C LEU A 592 9.30 -30.80 5.88
N ILE A 593 9.08 -31.54 6.97
CA ILE A 593 9.50 -32.94 7.10
C ILE A 593 8.37 -33.86 6.62
N ALA A 594 7.12 -33.57 6.99
CA ALA A 594 5.94 -34.29 6.52
C ALA A 594 5.73 -34.15 4.99
N SER A 595 6.10 -33.00 4.43
CA SER A 595 6.11 -32.75 2.97
C SER A 595 7.34 -33.30 2.24
N GLY A 596 8.29 -33.93 2.95
CA GLY A 596 9.48 -34.54 2.36
C GLY A 596 10.56 -33.57 1.85
N VAL A 597 10.45 -32.27 2.18
CA VAL A 597 11.42 -31.24 1.79
C VAL A 597 12.71 -31.32 2.64
N LEU A 598 12.56 -31.70 3.92
CA LEU A 598 13.67 -31.96 4.84
C LEU A 598 13.62 -33.41 5.35
N SER A 599 14.77 -34.07 5.42
CA SER A 599 14.91 -35.30 6.21
C SER A 599 14.99 -34.96 7.71
N ILE A 600 14.53 -35.86 8.58
CA ILE A 600 14.54 -35.66 10.04
C ILE A 600 15.96 -35.31 10.52
N SER A 601 16.98 -36.09 10.11
CA SER A 601 18.37 -35.85 10.51
C SER A 601 18.93 -34.51 10.01
N CYS A 602 18.49 -34.03 8.83
CA CYS A 602 18.86 -32.70 8.36
C CYS A 602 18.22 -31.60 9.25
N ALA A 603 16.94 -31.74 9.58
CA ALA A 603 16.24 -30.80 10.47
C ALA A 603 16.82 -30.80 11.90
N GLU A 604 17.23 -31.96 12.43
CA GLU A 604 17.93 -32.08 13.72
C GLU A 604 19.29 -31.34 13.69
N GLN A 605 20.07 -31.51 12.62
CA GLN A 605 21.35 -30.82 12.45
C GLN A 605 21.18 -29.31 12.32
N LEU A 606 20.17 -28.84 11.55
CA LEU A 606 19.85 -27.42 11.40
C LEU A 606 19.39 -26.80 12.74
N LEU A 607 18.52 -27.49 13.50
CA LEU A 607 18.10 -27.01 14.82
C LEU A 607 19.27 -26.98 15.83
N SER A 608 20.13 -28.00 15.82
CA SER A 608 21.32 -28.06 16.67
C SER A 608 22.30 -26.91 16.37
N ARG A 609 22.50 -26.59 15.09
CA ARG A 609 23.28 -25.40 14.66
C ARG A 609 22.64 -24.10 15.16
N PHE A 610 21.34 -23.91 14.95
CA PHE A 610 20.63 -22.72 15.44
C PHE A 610 20.77 -22.53 16.95
N LEU A 611 20.56 -23.60 17.72
CA LEU A 611 20.67 -23.59 19.19
C LEU A 611 22.08 -23.29 19.70
N THR A 612 23.11 -23.67 18.94
CA THR A 612 24.51 -23.49 19.32
C THR A 612 25.06 -22.12 18.90
N ASN A 613 24.77 -21.68 17.67
CA ASN A 613 25.44 -20.53 17.05
C ASN A 613 24.61 -19.25 17.15
N GLN A 614 23.35 -19.25 16.71
CA GLN A 614 22.51 -18.05 16.64
C GLN A 614 21.77 -17.76 17.95
N ASN A 615 21.15 -18.77 18.56
CA ASN A 615 20.24 -18.59 19.69
C ASN A 615 20.89 -17.92 20.93
N PRO A 616 22.12 -18.26 21.36
CA PRO A 616 22.74 -17.62 22.52
C PRO A 616 23.07 -16.13 22.28
N LEU A 617 23.36 -15.76 21.03
CA LEU A 617 23.67 -14.38 20.66
C LEU A 617 22.43 -13.48 20.74
N LEU A 618 21.25 -14.02 20.43
CA LEU A 618 19.93 -13.41 20.67
C LEU A 618 19.55 -13.39 22.16
N TRP A 619 20.27 -12.56 22.92
CA TRP A 619 20.06 -12.31 24.35
C TRP A 619 20.04 -13.58 25.22
N GLY A 620 20.80 -14.62 24.88
CA GLY A 620 20.82 -15.89 25.61
C GLY A 620 19.61 -16.79 25.34
N GLY A 621 18.95 -16.60 24.19
CA GLY A 621 17.85 -17.44 23.74
C GLY A 621 16.48 -17.15 24.36
N ILE A 622 16.31 -16.03 25.05
CA ILE A 622 15.04 -15.66 25.74
C ILE A 622 13.83 -15.56 24.80
N ILE A 623 14.04 -15.46 23.48
CA ILE A 623 12.99 -15.46 22.47
C ILE A 623 12.66 -16.85 21.91
N PHE A 624 13.47 -17.88 22.14
CA PHE A 624 13.28 -19.23 21.59
C PHE A 624 13.38 -20.31 22.69
N PRO A 625 12.25 -20.78 23.24
CA PRO A 625 12.24 -21.65 24.42
C PRO A 625 12.47 -23.16 24.12
N TYR A 626 12.53 -23.56 22.85
CA TYR A 626 12.55 -24.98 22.46
C TYR A 626 13.96 -25.58 22.43
N GLN A 627 14.06 -26.87 22.78
CA GLN A 627 15.33 -27.61 22.86
C GLN A 627 15.33 -28.94 22.08
N SER A 628 14.19 -29.35 21.51
CA SER A 628 14.07 -30.57 20.70
C SER A 628 13.24 -30.31 19.44
N LEU A 629 13.48 -31.12 18.41
CA LEU A 629 12.79 -31.00 17.12
C LEU A 629 11.28 -31.24 17.26
N ASP A 630 10.87 -32.24 18.03
CA ASP A 630 9.44 -32.54 18.23
C ASP A 630 8.70 -31.40 18.94
N ALA A 631 9.32 -30.76 19.94
CA ALA A 631 8.73 -29.62 20.64
C ALA A 631 8.54 -28.41 19.72
N LEU A 632 9.50 -28.15 18.82
CA LEU A 632 9.42 -27.10 17.81
C LEU A 632 8.36 -27.40 16.74
N ARG A 633 8.25 -28.65 16.28
CA ARG A 633 7.28 -29.07 15.26
C ARG A 633 5.83 -29.00 15.76
N CYS A 634 5.60 -29.20 17.06
CA CYS A 634 4.26 -29.19 17.66
C CYS A 634 3.68 -27.78 17.92
N THR A 635 4.44 -26.69 17.73
CA THR A 635 3.99 -25.33 18.10
C THR A 635 3.65 -24.45 16.90
N SER A 636 4.60 -24.15 16.01
CA SER A 636 4.33 -23.42 14.76
C SER A 636 5.20 -23.90 13.60
N VAL A 637 4.55 -24.20 12.47
CA VAL A 637 5.20 -24.52 11.18
C VAL A 637 5.92 -23.30 10.61
N LEU A 638 5.43 -22.09 10.89
CA LEU A 638 6.10 -20.85 10.49
C LEU A 638 7.40 -20.67 11.29
N LEU A 639 7.39 -20.98 12.59
CA LEU A 639 8.60 -20.93 13.43
C LEU A 639 9.63 -21.98 13.03
N SER A 640 9.23 -23.26 12.88
CA SER A 640 10.17 -24.31 12.47
C SER A 640 10.81 -24.02 11.12
N THR A 641 10.02 -23.55 10.15
CA THR A 641 10.50 -23.12 8.83
C THR A 641 11.44 -21.91 8.92
N ALA A 642 11.17 -20.92 9.77
CA ALA A 642 12.09 -19.81 10.02
C ALA A 642 13.44 -20.31 10.54
N ILE A 643 13.44 -21.20 11.54
CA ILE A 643 14.67 -21.78 12.11
C ILE A 643 15.49 -22.51 11.05
N PHE A 644 14.88 -23.37 10.23
CA PHE A 644 15.61 -24.12 9.20
C PHE A 644 16.16 -23.19 8.09
N THR A 645 15.43 -22.14 7.72
CA THR A 645 15.90 -21.12 6.77
C THR A 645 17.12 -20.36 7.33
N ILE A 646 17.06 -19.93 8.59
CA ILE A 646 18.16 -19.21 9.25
C ILE A 646 19.37 -20.13 9.42
N ALA A 647 19.18 -21.38 9.89
CA ALA A 647 20.26 -22.33 10.10
C ALA A 647 20.96 -22.75 8.80
N SER A 648 20.23 -22.85 7.69
CA SER A 648 20.80 -23.19 6.37
C SER A 648 21.49 -22.00 5.70
N LEU A 649 21.07 -20.77 5.99
CA LEU A 649 21.79 -19.55 5.59
C LEU A 649 23.15 -19.43 6.31
N HIS A 650 23.22 -19.86 7.57
CA HIS A 650 24.44 -19.88 8.39
C HIS A 650 25.05 -21.29 8.45
N SER A 651 25.21 -21.91 7.27
CA SER A 651 25.84 -23.21 7.07
C SER A 651 26.68 -23.19 5.79
N PRO A 652 27.94 -23.70 5.79
CA PRO A 652 28.79 -23.66 4.61
C PRO A 652 28.29 -24.59 3.50
N GLY A 653 28.44 -24.14 2.25
CA GLY A 653 27.83 -24.75 1.07
C GLY A 653 28.65 -25.88 0.43
N GLY A 654 28.08 -27.09 0.38
CA GLY A 654 28.57 -28.21 -0.42
C GLY A 654 27.44 -29.08 -1.00
N GLY A 655 26.25 -28.50 -1.16
CA GLY A 655 25.00 -29.20 -1.51
C GLY A 655 23.74 -28.65 -0.82
N GLY A 656 23.88 -27.70 0.12
CA GLY A 656 22.78 -27.12 0.88
C GLY A 656 22.02 -25.95 0.22
N GLY A 657 22.43 -25.48 -0.95
CA GLY A 657 21.80 -24.32 -1.61
C GLY A 657 20.33 -24.57 -1.97
N ASP A 658 20.03 -25.77 -2.48
CA ASP A 658 18.68 -26.28 -2.73
C ASP A 658 17.83 -26.34 -1.44
N VAL A 659 18.43 -26.74 -0.32
CA VAL A 659 17.76 -26.83 0.99
C VAL A 659 17.41 -25.44 1.53
N LEU A 660 18.36 -24.50 1.44
CA LEU A 660 18.13 -23.09 1.83
C LEU A 660 17.00 -22.48 1.00
N GLN A 661 17.03 -22.64 -0.31
CA GLN A 661 16.00 -22.10 -1.21
C GLN A 661 14.62 -22.67 -0.86
N LYS A 662 14.48 -23.99 -0.79
CA LYS A 662 13.21 -24.65 -0.44
C LYS A 662 12.66 -24.25 0.92
N CYS A 663 13.53 -24.02 1.91
CA CYS A 663 13.12 -23.48 3.21
C CYS A 663 12.63 -22.03 3.09
N TYR A 664 13.34 -21.18 2.35
CA TYR A 664 13.02 -19.78 2.11
C TYR A 664 11.70 -19.58 1.34
N ASP A 665 11.50 -20.31 0.24
CA ASP A 665 10.27 -20.27 -0.57
C ASP A 665 9.06 -20.68 0.28
N THR A 666 9.23 -21.73 1.11
CA THR A 666 8.22 -22.18 2.06
C THR A 666 7.97 -21.14 3.14
N TYR A 667 9.01 -20.48 3.66
CA TYR A 667 8.88 -19.39 4.63
C TYR A 667 8.06 -18.23 4.05
N ILE A 668 8.39 -17.72 2.86
CA ILE A 668 7.62 -16.66 2.18
C ILE A 668 6.17 -17.09 1.97
N SER A 669 5.92 -18.32 1.51
CA SER A 669 4.58 -18.87 1.33
C SER A 669 3.77 -18.89 2.64
N LEU A 670 4.40 -19.24 3.76
CA LEU A 670 3.77 -19.24 5.09
C LEU A 670 3.56 -17.82 5.65
N VAL A 671 4.51 -16.90 5.45
CA VAL A 671 4.38 -15.47 5.85
C VAL A 671 3.26 -14.77 5.06
N SER A 672 3.19 -15.01 3.75
CA SER A 672 2.13 -14.49 2.87
C SER A 672 0.75 -14.99 3.30
N ARG A 673 0.63 -16.27 3.68
CA ARG A 673 -0.61 -16.84 4.24
C ARG A 673 -0.92 -16.30 5.64
N SER A 674 0.07 -16.15 6.52
CA SER A 674 -0.14 -15.66 7.88
C SER A 674 -0.56 -14.19 7.92
N SER A 675 -0.14 -13.38 6.94
CA SER A 675 -0.53 -11.97 6.76
C SER A 675 -2.04 -11.73 6.66
N LEU A 676 -2.83 -12.78 6.36
CA LEU A 676 -4.29 -12.73 6.24
C LEU A 676 -5.02 -13.60 7.29
N SER A 677 -4.29 -14.18 8.24
CA SER A 677 -4.89 -14.91 9.37
C SER A 677 -5.52 -13.94 10.38
N ARG A 678 -6.51 -14.42 11.15
CA ARG A 678 -7.00 -13.76 12.38
C ARG A 678 -6.50 -14.43 13.67
N ASN A 679 -5.95 -15.64 13.56
CA ASN A 679 -5.39 -16.39 14.68
C ASN A 679 -3.87 -16.40 14.56
N HIS A 680 -3.19 -15.97 15.63
CA HIS A 680 -1.74 -15.92 15.74
C HIS A 680 -1.29 -16.51 17.08
N SER A 681 -0.17 -17.22 17.06
CA SER A 681 0.56 -17.64 18.25
C SER A 681 1.71 -16.67 18.56
N LEU A 682 2.25 -16.74 19.78
CA LEU A 682 3.51 -16.05 20.11
C LEU A 682 4.67 -16.57 19.24
N ASP A 683 4.57 -17.81 18.77
CA ASP A 683 5.58 -18.48 17.95
C ASP A 683 5.59 -18.01 16.50
N ASP A 684 4.43 -17.57 15.97
CA ASP A 684 4.37 -16.90 14.67
C ASP A 684 5.03 -15.51 14.74
N ILE A 685 4.85 -14.78 15.84
CA ILE A 685 5.54 -13.50 16.08
C ILE A 685 7.05 -13.72 16.25
N ARG A 686 7.47 -14.76 16.97
CA ARG A 686 8.89 -15.18 17.03
C ARG A 686 9.45 -15.47 15.65
N ALA A 687 8.72 -16.20 14.82
CA ALA A 687 9.15 -16.57 13.48
C ALA A 687 9.38 -15.35 12.58
N LEU A 688 8.53 -14.33 12.70
CA LEU A 688 8.70 -13.05 12.00
C LEU A 688 9.88 -12.24 12.55
N ILE A 689 10.04 -12.13 13.87
CA ILE A 689 11.18 -11.42 14.50
C ILE A 689 12.53 -12.08 14.17
N LEU A 690 12.59 -13.41 14.24
CA LEU A 690 13.78 -14.18 13.90
C LEU A 690 14.11 -14.06 12.40
N GLY A 691 13.10 -14.19 11.52
CA GLY A 691 13.29 -13.94 10.09
C GLY A 691 13.76 -12.51 9.83
N ALA A 692 13.20 -11.52 10.53
CA ALA A 692 13.58 -10.11 10.38
C ALA A 692 15.05 -9.87 10.76
N PHE A 693 15.55 -10.51 11.82
CA PHE A 693 16.95 -10.36 12.25
C PHE A 693 18.00 -10.99 11.31
N TYR A 694 17.61 -11.88 10.39
CA TYR A 694 18.54 -12.70 9.59
C TYR A 694 18.28 -12.73 8.07
N LEU A 695 17.10 -12.32 7.58
CA LEU A 695 16.73 -12.35 6.16
C LEU A 695 16.63 -10.92 5.58
N PRO A 696 17.67 -10.41 4.89
CA PRO A 696 17.81 -8.97 4.60
C PRO A 696 16.66 -8.42 3.74
N ASN A 697 16.32 -9.12 2.66
CA ASN A 697 15.28 -8.70 1.70
C ASN A 697 13.87 -8.63 2.32
N LEU A 698 13.67 -9.28 3.47
CA LEU A 698 12.38 -9.35 4.17
C LEU A 698 12.37 -8.54 5.48
N SER A 699 13.51 -8.08 5.98
CA SER A 699 13.72 -7.57 7.35
C SER A 699 12.64 -6.59 7.82
N TRP A 700 12.47 -5.47 7.10
CA TRP A 700 11.46 -4.45 7.40
C TRP A 700 10.00 -4.93 7.24
N ARG A 701 9.74 -5.80 6.26
CA ARG A 701 8.38 -6.33 6.00
C ARG A 701 7.93 -7.21 7.17
N LEU A 702 8.85 -8.06 7.66
CA LEU A 702 8.63 -8.96 8.79
C LEU A 702 8.52 -8.23 10.12
N SER A 703 9.35 -7.20 10.38
CA SER A 703 9.26 -6.40 11.61
C SER A 703 7.93 -5.64 11.71
N GLY A 704 7.48 -5.01 10.62
CA GLY A 704 6.18 -4.32 10.57
C GLY A 704 4.98 -5.27 10.73
N GLN A 705 5.02 -6.45 10.11
CA GLN A 705 3.99 -7.49 10.29
C GLN A 705 3.96 -8.01 11.74
N ALA A 706 5.13 -8.25 12.35
CA ALA A 706 5.23 -8.68 13.74
C ALA A 706 4.72 -7.61 14.71
N ALA A 707 5.05 -6.33 14.49
CA ALA A 707 4.57 -5.19 15.28
C ALA A 707 3.04 -5.14 15.29
N ARG A 708 2.41 -5.28 14.11
CA ARG A 708 0.95 -5.38 13.98
C ARG A 708 0.37 -6.58 14.74
N MET A 709 0.88 -7.79 14.50
CA MET A 709 0.38 -9.02 15.14
C MET A 709 0.53 -8.97 16.68
N ALA A 710 1.61 -8.39 17.19
CA ALA A 710 1.83 -8.21 18.62
C ALA A 710 0.93 -7.13 19.25
N ALA A 711 0.56 -6.09 18.49
CA ALA A 711 -0.44 -5.11 18.90
C ALA A 711 -1.84 -5.75 18.98
N GLU A 712 -2.26 -6.50 17.95
CA GLU A 712 -3.53 -7.23 17.91
C GLU A 712 -3.63 -8.27 19.05
N MET A 713 -2.55 -8.99 19.35
CA MET A 713 -2.45 -9.91 20.50
C MET A 713 -2.32 -9.20 21.86
N ASN A 714 -2.39 -7.87 21.91
CA ASN A 714 -2.28 -7.02 23.11
C ASN A 714 -1.03 -7.31 23.95
N ILE A 715 0.09 -7.62 23.28
CA ILE A 715 1.34 -8.02 23.94
C ILE A 715 1.91 -6.84 24.76
N HIS A 716 1.85 -5.61 24.24
CA HIS A 716 2.23 -4.37 24.91
C HIS A 716 1.67 -4.22 26.34
N GLN A 717 0.40 -4.62 26.56
CA GLN A 717 -0.26 -4.53 27.87
C GLN A 717 0.29 -5.52 28.92
N SER A 718 1.09 -6.51 28.50
CA SER A 718 1.63 -7.56 29.37
C SER A 718 2.55 -7.00 30.46
N PHE A 719 3.22 -5.87 30.22
CA PHE A 719 4.09 -5.24 31.21
C PHE A 719 3.33 -4.87 32.48
N HIS A 720 2.15 -4.22 32.37
CA HIS A 720 1.31 -3.90 33.53
C HIS A 720 0.88 -5.15 34.32
N LYS A 721 0.65 -6.28 33.63
CA LYS A 721 0.27 -7.55 34.27
C LYS A 721 1.44 -8.15 35.07
N VAL A 722 2.67 -8.05 34.56
CA VAL A 722 3.88 -8.43 35.30
C VAL A 722 4.12 -7.49 36.49
N MET A 723 3.98 -6.17 36.31
CA MET A 723 4.11 -5.19 37.40
C MET A 723 3.09 -5.39 38.53
N ASN A 724 1.93 -5.97 38.22
CA ASN A 724 0.88 -6.34 39.18
C ASN A 724 1.02 -7.79 39.72
N GLY A 725 2.13 -8.47 39.42
CA GLY A 725 2.50 -9.78 39.99
C GLY A 725 2.25 -11.01 39.10
N ASP A 726 1.59 -10.89 37.94
CA ASP A 726 1.35 -12.04 37.05
C ASP A 726 2.57 -12.33 36.15
N MET A 727 3.53 -13.07 36.71
CA MET A 727 4.76 -13.46 36.04
C MET A 727 4.55 -14.32 34.77
N ARG A 728 3.34 -14.89 34.55
CA ARG A 728 3.01 -15.62 33.31
C ARG A 728 3.07 -14.71 32.07
N HIS A 729 3.00 -13.39 32.27
CA HIS A 729 3.13 -12.40 31.21
C HIS A 729 4.59 -11.99 30.89
N ALA A 730 5.59 -12.44 31.64
CA ALA A 730 7.00 -12.04 31.44
C ALA A 730 7.56 -12.46 30.07
N GLU A 731 7.18 -13.62 29.55
CA GLU A 731 7.53 -14.09 28.20
C GLU A 731 7.01 -13.16 27.10
N ARG A 732 5.83 -12.56 27.30
CA ARG A 732 5.24 -11.59 26.36
C ARG A 732 5.97 -10.26 26.41
N VAL A 733 6.42 -9.82 27.59
CA VAL A 733 7.25 -8.60 27.74
C VAL A 733 8.60 -8.77 27.03
N ARG A 734 9.26 -9.93 27.18
CA ARG A 734 10.49 -10.27 26.44
C ARG A 734 10.28 -10.19 24.92
N LEU A 735 9.18 -10.76 24.43
CA LEU A 735 8.86 -10.74 22.99
C LEU A 735 8.57 -9.32 22.49
N TRP A 736 7.95 -8.47 23.32
CA TRP A 736 7.72 -7.05 23.01
C TRP A 736 9.02 -6.23 22.96
N TYR A 737 9.95 -6.46 23.89
CA TYR A 737 11.27 -5.81 23.87
C TYR A 737 12.12 -6.26 22.68
N ALA A 738 12.11 -7.56 22.36
CA ALA A 738 12.77 -8.09 21.18
C ALA A 738 12.23 -7.46 19.88
N LEU A 739 10.91 -7.27 19.82
CA LEU A 739 10.22 -6.63 18.69
C LEU A 739 10.52 -5.13 18.60
N PHE A 740 10.59 -4.41 19.73
CA PHE A 740 10.99 -3.00 19.77
C PHE A 740 12.42 -2.81 19.25
N VAL A 741 13.36 -3.64 19.69
CA VAL A 741 14.74 -3.60 19.18
C VAL A 741 14.78 -3.95 17.69
N CYS A 742 14.00 -4.94 17.24
CA CYS A 742 13.88 -5.32 15.84
C CYS A 742 13.36 -4.17 14.95
N ASP A 743 12.26 -3.52 15.35
CA ASP A 743 11.69 -2.39 14.62
C ASP A 743 12.64 -1.19 14.62
N ARG A 744 13.29 -0.86 15.74
CA ARG A 744 14.22 0.27 15.82
C ARG A 744 15.54 0.02 15.09
N HIS A 745 16.02 -1.21 15.00
CA HIS A 745 17.13 -1.58 14.12
C HIS A 745 16.85 -1.17 12.66
N PHE A 746 15.66 -1.48 12.14
CA PHE A 746 15.34 -1.25 10.73
C PHE A 746 14.74 0.14 10.45
N SER A 747 13.89 0.70 11.32
CA SER A 747 13.34 2.04 11.14
C SER A 747 14.45 3.09 11.11
N MET A 748 15.43 2.98 12.01
CA MET A 748 16.63 3.82 11.96
C MET A 748 17.51 3.52 10.74
N ALA A 749 17.69 2.23 10.39
CA ALA A 749 18.54 1.82 9.26
C ALA A 749 17.95 2.09 7.86
N TYR A 750 16.71 2.59 7.78
CA TYR A 750 16.05 3.05 6.55
C TYR A 750 15.56 4.52 6.63
N LEU A 751 15.96 5.28 7.66
CA LEU A 751 15.51 6.66 7.96
C LEU A 751 13.98 6.84 7.91
N ARG A 752 13.24 5.92 8.57
CA ARG A 752 11.77 5.88 8.58
C ARG A 752 11.21 5.98 10.00
N PRO A 753 9.97 6.50 10.15
CA PRO A 753 9.22 6.37 11.39
C PRO A 753 9.11 4.90 11.84
N SER A 754 9.29 4.67 13.14
CA SER A 754 9.09 3.37 13.78
C SER A 754 7.61 2.95 13.73
N ALA A 755 7.36 1.64 13.61
CA ALA A 755 6.01 1.07 13.67
C ALA A 755 5.51 0.89 15.13
N MET A 756 6.37 1.11 16.13
CA MET A 756 6.06 0.90 17.55
C MET A 756 6.17 2.20 18.34
N ALA A 757 5.22 2.44 19.25
CA ALA A 757 5.24 3.58 20.15
C ALA A 757 6.07 3.32 21.42
N ASP A 758 6.67 4.37 21.97
CA ASP A 758 7.37 4.36 23.26
C ASP A 758 6.36 4.24 24.42
N ASP A 759 5.89 3.03 24.68
CA ASP A 759 4.85 2.74 25.67
C ASP A 759 5.37 2.63 27.12
N ALA A 760 4.50 2.19 28.04
CA ALA A 760 4.82 2.01 29.45
C ALA A 760 5.87 0.90 29.71
N ALA A 761 5.98 -0.10 28.83
CA ALA A 761 7.00 -1.14 28.94
C ALA A 761 8.37 -0.60 28.50
N VAL A 762 8.42 0.10 27.36
CA VAL A 762 9.64 0.77 26.87
C VAL A 762 10.15 1.80 27.87
N LYS A 763 9.25 2.62 28.43
CA LYS A 763 9.58 3.62 29.47
C LYS A 763 9.92 2.99 30.83
N GLY A 764 9.34 1.83 31.15
CA GLY A 764 9.53 1.10 32.39
C GLY A 764 10.61 0.01 32.34
N VAL A 765 11.47 0.02 31.31
CA VAL A 765 12.34 -1.12 30.95
C VAL A 765 13.18 -1.67 32.11
N GLU A 766 13.77 -0.81 32.94
CA GLU A 766 14.60 -1.25 34.08
C GLU A 766 13.78 -1.94 35.19
N ARG A 767 12.54 -1.50 35.40
CA ARG A 767 11.63 -2.07 36.40
C ARG A 767 11.23 -3.52 36.09
N PHE A 768 11.34 -3.94 34.82
CA PHE A 768 11.19 -5.36 34.47
C PHE A 768 12.29 -6.24 35.08
N LEU A 769 13.51 -5.71 35.25
CA LEU A 769 14.65 -6.47 35.78
C LEU A 769 14.59 -6.67 37.30
N GLU A 770 13.75 -5.90 37.99
CA GLU A 770 13.43 -6.06 39.42
C GLU A 770 12.48 -7.25 39.67
N CYS A 771 11.87 -7.81 38.63
CA CYS A 771 10.91 -8.90 38.74
C CYS A 771 11.58 -10.26 39.00
N THR A 772 10.96 -11.10 39.81
CA THR A 772 11.50 -12.41 40.22
C THR A 772 11.67 -13.41 39.07
N SER A 773 11.06 -13.16 37.91
CA SER A 773 11.23 -13.96 36.69
C SER A 773 12.43 -13.54 35.82
N SER A 774 13.16 -12.49 36.20
CA SER A 774 14.27 -11.89 35.44
C SER A 774 15.43 -12.89 35.23
N VAL A 775 15.97 -12.95 34.01
CA VAL A 775 17.13 -13.79 33.64
C VAL A 775 18.26 -12.93 33.05
N PRO A 776 19.53 -13.40 33.01
CA PRO A 776 20.65 -12.62 32.48
C PRO A 776 20.47 -12.12 31.03
N GLY A 777 19.65 -12.83 30.24
CA GLY A 777 19.24 -12.38 28.90
C GLY A 777 18.39 -11.11 28.90
N ASP A 778 17.52 -10.93 29.90
CA ASP A 778 16.64 -9.76 29.99
C ASP A 778 17.45 -8.47 30.11
N VAL A 779 18.56 -8.50 30.87
CA VAL A 779 19.49 -7.37 30.99
C VAL A 779 20.01 -6.95 29.62
N ARG A 780 20.33 -7.92 28.74
CA ARG A 780 20.88 -7.66 27.41
C ARG A 780 19.87 -7.02 26.45
N VAL A 781 18.60 -7.46 26.47
CA VAL A 781 17.55 -6.83 25.64
C VAL A 781 17.12 -5.49 26.21
N CYS A 782 17.01 -5.37 27.54
CA CYS A 782 16.69 -4.11 28.22
C CYS A 782 17.76 -3.02 27.96
N ALA A 783 19.04 -3.40 27.93
CA ALA A 783 20.12 -2.51 27.50
C ALA A 783 19.86 -1.95 26.09
N GLN A 784 19.52 -2.80 25.12
CA GLN A 784 19.26 -2.34 23.75
C GLN A 784 18.00 -1.48 23.66
N VAL A 785 16.89 -1.83 24.34
CA VAL A 785 15.69 -0.97 24.42
C VAL A 785 16.05 0.42 24.97
N ALA A 786 16.85 0.49 26.04
CA ALA A 786 17.31 1.76 26.61
C ALA A 786 18.21 2.57 25.66
N LEU A 787 19.07 1.93 24.87
CA LEU A 787 19.89 2.60 23.86
C LEU A 787 19.06 3.14 22.71
N PHE A 788 18.16 2.31 22.17
CA PHE A 788 17.34 2.70 21.02
C PHE A 788 16.33 3.79 21.38
N LYS A 789 15.92 3.93 22.64
CA LYS A 789 15.22 5.13 23.12
C LYS A 789 16.05 6.40 22.94
N ILE A 790 17.27 6.44 23.47
CA ILE A 790 18.19 7.61 23.35
C ILE A 790 18.45 7.95 21.87
N LEU A 791 18.73 6.93 21.06
CA LEU A 791 18.96 7.09 19.62
C LEU A 791 17.72 7.54 18.84
N SER A 792 16.51 7.14 19.27
CA SER A 792 15.26 7.59 18.65
C SER A 792 14.93 9.03 18.98
N GLU A 793 15.15 9.45 20.24
CA GLU A 793 14.99 10.84 20.67
C GLU A 793 15.91 11.77 19.84
N ALA A 794 17.18 11.39 19.69
CA ALA A 794 18.13 12.10 18.82
C ALA A 794 17.74 12.06 17.33
N HIS A 795 17.26 10.91 16.83
CA HIS A 795 16.82 10.79 15.44
C HIS A 795 15.61 11.69 15.14
N MET A 796 14.65 11.80 16.07
CA MET A 796 13.50 12.69 15.91
C MET A 796 13.91 14.18 15.95
N GLU A 797 14.81 14.57 16.86
CA GLU A 797 15.31 15.96 16.97
C GLU A 797 16.00 16.45 15.69
N TYR A 798 16.74 15.58 15.00
CA TYR A 798 17.54 15.94 13.81
C TYR A 798 16.95 15.42 12.47
N GLY A 799 15.73 14.86 12.47
CA GLY A 799 15.32 13.83 11.50
C GLY A 799 14.60 14.25 10.20
N SER A 800 14.36 15.53 9.93
CA SER A 800 13.41 15.93 8.86
C SER A 800 14.00 16.54 7.58
N ASP A 801 15.19 17.13 7.61
CA ASP A 801 15.82 17.81 6.46
C ASP A 801 17.27 17.34 6.28
N GLN A 802 17.47 16.29 5.48
CA GLN A 802 18.75 15.59 5.36
C GLN A 802 19.88 16.50 4.83
N ALA A 803 19.57 17.50 4.00
CA ALA A 803 20.56 18.40 3.43
C ALA A 803 21.03 19.51 4.40
N ALA A 804 20.23 19.84 5.42
CA ALA A 804 20.54 20.93 6.34
C ALA A 804 21.70 20.58 7.30
N PRO A 805 22.73 21.45 7.44
CA PRO A 805 23.76 21.29 8.46
C PRO A 805 23.24 21.68 9.85
N LEU A 806 23.63 20.91 10.88
CA LEU A 806 23.34 21.22 12.28
C LEU A 806 23.84 22.63 12.69
N THR A 807 23.10 23.35 13.54
CA THR A 807 23.59 24.61 14.13
C THR A 807 24.53 24.35 15.32
N GLU A 808 25.23 25.38 15.82
CA GLU A 808 26.04 25.25 17.04
C GLU A 808 25.20 24.80 18.25
N ALA A 809 23.97 25.30 18.39
CA ALA A 809 23.06 24.89 19.46
C ALA A 809 22.67 23.41 19.35
N ASP A 810 22.59 22.86 18.13
CA ASP A 810 22.32 21.44 17.90
C ASP A 810 23.56 20.57 18.16
N LEU A 811 24.77 21.09 17.93
CA LEU A 811 26.01 20.42 18.33
C LEU A 811 26.14 20.33 19.86
N ASP A 812 25.67 21.33 20.61
CA ASP A 812 25.60 21.26 22.08
C ASP A 812 24.54 20.27 22.58
N LYS A 813 23.36 20.16 21.92
CA LYS A 813 22.42 19.06 22.19
C LYS A 813 23.04 17.68 21.91
N LEU A 814 23.82 17.57 20.82
CA LEU A 814 24.51 16.34 20.41
C LEU A 814 25.58 15.89 21.43
N ARG A 815 26.19 16.83 22.18
CA ARG A 815 27.02 16.51 23.35
C ARG A 815 26.20 15.86 24.47
N ALA A 816 24.98 16.34 24.76
CA ALA A 816 24.13 15.75 25.80
C ALA A 816 23.73 14.29 25.47
N TYR A 817 23.39 14.00 24.21
CA TYR A 817 23.13 12.61 23.78
C TYR A 817 24.38 11.72 23.82
N ASN A 818 25.58 12.25 23.56
CA ASN A 818 26.84 11.51 23.80
C ASN A 818 27.00 11.16 25.29
N THR A 819 26.71 12.08 26.21
CA THR A 819 26.75 11.82 27.66
C THR A 819 25.74 10.74 28.06
N ALA A 820 24.53 10.76 27.49
CA ALA A 820 23.52 9.71 27.72
C ALA A 820 24.00 8.32 27.26
N ILE A 821 24.70 8.22 26.12
CA ILE A 821 25.28 6.95 25.63
C ILE A 821 26.43 6.45 26.52
N GLU A 822 27.26 7.34 27.09
CA GLU A 822 28.29 6.93 28.06
C GLU A 822 27.66 6.47 29.38
N GLN A 823 26.66 7.19 29.90
CA GLN A 823 25.90 6.78 31.08
C GLN A 823 25.22 5.42 30.88
N TRP A 824 24.63 5.21 29.70
CA TRP A 824 24.07 3.92 29.27
C TRP A 824 25.14 2.83 29.33
N ARG A 825 26.31 3.01 28.70
CA ARG A 825 27.39 2.02 28.74
C ARG A 825 27.84 1.72 30.18
N MET A 826 28.07 2.75 30.99
CA MET A 826 28.50 2.59 32.38
C MET A 826 27.48 1.83 33.24
N LEU A 827 26.18 1.98 32.94
CA LEU A 827 25.10 1.25 33.61
C LEU A 827 24.99 -0.21 33.13
N TRP A 828 25.03 -0.46 31.81
CA TRP A 828 24.67 -1.75 31.23
C TRP A 828 25.85 -2.70 30.99
N GLN A 829 27.08 -2.18 30.78
CA GLN A 829 28.26 -3.02 30.57
C GLN A 829 28.60 -3.89 31.80
N PRO A 830 28.57 -3.39 33.05
CA PRO A 830 28.86 -4.19 34.24
C PRO A 830 27.75 -5.16 34.64
N ARG A 831 26.51 -4.93 34.18
CA ARG A 831 25.35 -5.82 34.41
C ARG A 831 25.33 -7.02 33.45
N SER A 832 26.18 -7.01 32.41
CA SER A 832 26.18 -8.00 31.34
C SER A 832 27.17 -9.14 31.63
N PHE A 833 26.68 -10.21 32.25
CA PHE A 833 27.46 -11.39 32.62
C PHE A 833 27.87 -12.27 31.42
N ASP A 834 28.95 -13.04 31.59
CA ASP A 834 29.38 -14.08 30.64
C ASP A 834 28.32 -15.18 30.49
N VAL A 835 28.22 -15.76 29.29
CA VAL A 835 27.27 -16.84 28.96
C VAL A 835 27.99 -18.02 28.31
N ALA A 836 27.62 -19.24 28.69
CA ALA A 836 28.21 -20.47 28.14
C ALA A 836 28.16 -20.51 26.59
N GLY A 837 29.22 -21.02 25.97
CA GLY A 837 29.42 -20.99 24.51
C GLY A 837 29.99 -19.66 23.99
N ILE A 838 29.35 -18.54 24.33
CA ILE A 838 29.65 -17.21 23.77
C ILE A 838 30.58 -16.34 24.63
N GLY A 839 30.98 -16.80 25.82
CA GLY A 839 31.93 -16.11 26.70
C GLY A 839 31.45 -14.71 27.09
N SER A 840 32.36 -13.73 27.02
CA SER A 840 32.08 -12.33 27.36
C SER A 840 31.42 -11.52 26.23
N TYR A 841 30.91 -12.19 25.18
CA TYR A 841 30.13 -11.53 24.12
C TYR A 841 29.00 -10.61 24.65
N PRO A 842 28.26 -10.91 25.75
CA PRO A 842 27.26 -10.00 26.28
C PRO A 842 27.81 -8.60 26.65
N SER A 843 28.89 -8.54 27.43
CA SER A 843 29.50 -7.26 27.85
C SER A 843 30.22 -6.57 26.68
N LYS A 844 30.92 -7.36 25.84
CA LYS A 844 31.57 -6.87 24.62
C LYS A 844 30.57 -6.37 23.59
N GLY A 845 29.36 -6.91 23.57
CA GLY A 845 28.23 -6.40 22.79
C GLY A 845 27.83 -5.00 23.22
N VAL A 846 27.68 -4.73 24.53
CA VAL A 846 27.39 -3.36 25.02
C VAL A 846 28.45 -2.36 24.57
N VAL A 847 29.74 -2.75 24.59
CA VAL A 847 30.85 -1.92 24.07
C VAL A 847 30.72 -1.66 22.57
N LEU A 848 30.37 -2.68 21.77
CA LEU A 848 30.17 -2.51 20.33
C LEU A 848 29.02 -1.53 20.02
N TYR A 849 27.86 -1.73 20.65
CA TYR A 849 26.69 -0.87 20.47
C TYR A 849 26.95 0.57 20.96
N TYR A 850 27.74 0.75 22.03
CA TYR A 850 28.23 2.06 22.48
C TYR A 850 29.07 2.77 21.39
N HIS A 851 30.08 2.09 20.82
CA HIS A 851 30.93 2.70 19.80
C HIS A 851 30.12 3.03 18.54
N PHE A 852 29.26 2.14 18.08
CA PHE A 852 28.42 2.39 16.92
C PHE A 852 27.40 3.52 17.14
N ALA A 853 26.76 3.58 18.30
CA ALA A 853 25.83 4.65 18.66
C ALA A 853 26.54 6.02 18.72
N ARG A 854 27.77 6.08 19.25
CA ARG A 854 28.59 7.30 19.19
C ARG A 854 29.01 7.65 17.77
N PHE A 855 29.35 6.68 16.92
CA PHE A 855 29.60 6.95 15.50
C PHE A 855 28.34 7.54 14.83
N GLN A 856 27.18 6.90 15.01
CA GLN A 856 25.90 7.29 14.43
C GLN A 856 25.45 8.71 14.83
N LEU A 857 25.66 9.12 16.07
CA LEU A 857 25.34 10.50 16.48
C LEU A 857 26.37 11.51 15.98
N ASN A 858 27.66 11.29 16.25
CA ASN A 858 28.68 12.30 16.01
C ASN A 858 28.91 12.56 14.51
N SER A 859 28.61 11.59 13.66
CA SER A 859 28.69 11.75 12.20
C SER A 859 27.70 12.79 11.65
N LEU A 860 26.57 13.04 12.33
CA LEU A 860 25.61 14.09 11.97
C LEU A 860 26.25 15.49 11.92
N ALA A 861 27.38 15.71 12.60
CA ALA A 861 28.13 16.96 12.53
C ALA A 861 28.72 17.25 11.13
N LEU A 862 28.92 16.21 10.30
CA LEU A 862 29.43 16.29 8.93
C LEU A 862 28.31 16.50 7.88
N ARG A 863 27.04 16.36 8.27
CA ARG A 863 25.87 16.56 7.40
C ARG A 863 25.78 18.00 6.91
N GLY A 864 25.44 18.17 5.63
CA GLY A 864 25.29 19.48 4.98
C GLY A 864 26.59 20.28 4.78
N VAL A 865 27.77 19.77 5.18
CA VAL A 865 29.04 20.49 5.06
C VAL A 865 29.65 20.25 3.67
N ARG A 866 29.83 21.32 2.89
CA ARG A 866 30.47 21.27 1.55
C ARG A 866 31.99 21.28 1.67
N TRP A 867 32.65 20.59 0.72
CA TRP A 867 34.11 20.52 0.63
C TRP A 867 34.58 20.65 -0.83
N PRO A 868 35.74 21.29 -1.08
CA PRO A 868 36.54 22.07 -0.13
C PRO A 868 35.79 23.32 0.39
N SER A 869 36.19 23.80 1.56
CA SER A 869 35.68 25.02 2.19
C SER A 869 36.86 25.95 2.47
N ASP A 870 36.72 27.23 2.12
CA ASP A 870 37.72 28.26 2.44
C ASP A 870 37.73 28.61 3.94
N GLU A 871 36.63 28.36 4.65
CA GLU A 871 36.54 28.51 6.10
C GLU A 871 36.82 27.19 6.84
N PRO A 872 37.64 27.20 7.92
CA PRO A 872 37.96 26.00 8.69
C PRO A 872 36.79 25.56 9.59
N LEU A 873 36.70 24.26 9.86
CA LEU A 873 35.68 23.68 10.75
C LEU A 873 35.68 24.37 12.13
N CYS A 874 34.50 24.82 12.57
CA CYS A 874 34.26 25.26 13.94
C CYS A 874 34.59 24.16 14.97
N LEU A 875 35.02 24.56 16.16
CA LEU A 875 35.60 23.65 17.16
C LEU A 875 34.65 22.51 17.53
N ASN A 876 33.39 22.83 17.85
CA ASN A 876 32.36 21.85 18.24
C ASN A 876 32.13 20.79 17.15
N ARG A 877 32.13 21.20 15.87
CA ARG A 877 31.94 20.31 14.72
C ARG A 877 33.17 19.44 14.46
N ARG A 878 34.37 20.00 14.67
CA ARG A 878 35.64 19.27 14.55
C ARG A 878 35.78 18.19 15.62
N GLU A 879 35.43 18.51 16.88
CA GLU A 879 35.39 17.55 17.99
C GLU A 879 34.43 16.38 17.68
N ALA A 880 33.22 16.68 17.20
CA ALA A 880 32.25 15.65 16.81
C ALA A 880 32.76 14.82 15.62
N ALA A 881 33.32 15.44 14.56
CA ALA A 881 33.90 14.71 13.44
C ALA A 881 35.04 13.75 13.86
N MET A 882 35.93 14.20 14.75
CA MET A 882 36.98 13.34 15.34
C MET A 882 36.38 12.21 16.20
N ALA A 883 35.34 12.49 16.98
CA ALA A 883 34.62 11.48 17.75
C ALA A 883 33.94 10.42 16.86
N ALA A 884 33.39 10.81 15.70
CA ALA A 884 32.81 9.88 14.72
C ALA A 884 33.87 8.94 14.12
N ILE A 885 35.02 9.48 13.69
CA ILE A 885 36.15 8.70 13.15
C ILE A 885 36.70 7.73 14.22
N SER A 886 36.96 8.23 15.43
CA SER A 886 37.44 7.41 16.56
C SER A 886 36.45 6.30 16.94
N ALA A 887 35.14 6.59 16.93
CA ALA A 887 34.09 5.62 17.23
C ALA A 887 33.93 4.56 16.12
N ALA A 888 34.03 4.94 14.85
CA ALA A 888 34.03 3.99 13.73
C ALA A 888 35.26 3.07 13.76
N MET A 889 36.46 3.63 14.00
CA MET A 889 37.69 2.84 14.17
C MET A 889 37.57 1.89 15.36
N SER A 890 37.06 2.36 16.50
CA SER A 890 36.84 1.52 17.68
C SER A 890 35.84 0.39 17.42
N THR A 891 34.77 0.64 16.64
CA THR A 891 33.78 -0.37 16.25
C THR A 891 34.45 -1.53 15.49
N LEU A 892 35.29 -1.22 14.49
CA LEU A 892 35.99 -2.25 13.70
C LEU A 892 37.14 -2.91 14.48
N LEU A 893 37.87 -2.15 15.30
CA LEU A 893 38.96 -2.66 16.12
C LEU A 893 38.45 -3.62 17.20
N HIS A 894 37.28 -3.34 17.78
CA HIS A 894 36.61 -4.20 18.74
C HIS A 894 36.17 -5.53 18.10
N ILE A 895 35.62 -5.50 16.88
CA ILE A 895 35.24 -6.72 16.13
C ILE A 895 36.47 -7.52 15.67
N THR A 896 37.57 -6.88 15.30
CA THR A 896 38.78 -7.57 14.82
C THR A 896 39.71 -8.05 15.94
N GLY A 897 39.75 -7.35 17.08
CA GLY A 897 40.54 -7.72 18.25
C GLY A 897 39.89 -8.82 19.08
N GLU A 898 38.66 -8.59 19.53
CA GLU A 898 38.01 -9.43 20.54
C GLU A 898 37.65 -10.83 20.02
N GLU A 899 38.17 -11.87 20.68
CA GLU A 899 37.96 -13.25 20.26
C GLU A 899 36.48 -13.67 20.31
N ASP A 900 35.75 -13.29 21.36
CA ASP A 900 34.31 -13.58 21.47
C ASP A 900 33.49 -12.88 20.38
N MET A 901 33.91 -11.68 19.96
CA MET A 901 33.27 -10.96 18.86
C MET A 901 33.55 -11.65 17.52
N ARG A 902 34.80 -12.08 17.29
CA ARG A 902 35.17 -12.88 16.10
C ARG A 902 34.41 -14.20 16.02
N ARG A 903 34.40 -14.98 17.10
CA ARG A 903 33.66 -16.27 17.18
C ARG A 903 32.15 -16.11 17.02
N ALA A 904 31.59 -14.94 17.33
CA ALA A 904 30.17 -14.67 17.13
C ALA A 904 29.78 -14.31 15.69
N LEU A 905 30.72 -13.98 14.79
CA LEU A 905 30.40 -13.42 13.47
C LEU A 905 29.53 -14.32 12.57
N ASN A 906 29.58 -15.64 12.74
CA ASN A 906 28.66 -16.59 12.06
C ASN A 906 27.21 -16.47 12.56
N GLY A 907 26.99 -16.17 13.85
CA GLY A 907 25.66 -16.24 14.46
C GLY A 907 24.95 -14.90 14.71
N VAL A 908 25.60 -13.76 14.49
CA VAL A 908 25.02 -12.44 14.84
C VAL A 908 23.90 -11.98 13.88
N PRO A 909 22.87 -11.27 14.38
CA PRO A 909 21.88 -10.62 13.53
C PRO A 909 22.48 -9.65 12.51
N LEU A 910 21.81 -9.49 11.36
CA LEU A 910 22.20 -8.66 10.21
C LEU A 910 22.73 -7.28 10.59
N PHE A 911 22.06 -6.61 11.54
CA PHE A 911 22.44 -5.28 12.03
C PHE A 911 23.92 -5.21 12.42
N THR A 912 24.50 -6.27 12.98
CA THR A 912 25.93 -6.34 13.33
C THR A 912 26.84 -6.30 12.10
N HIS A 913 26.42 -6.90 10.99
CA HIS A 913 27.12 -6.80 9.71
C HIS A 913 26.91 -5.43 9.07
N THR A 914 25.71 -4.85 9.18
CA THR A 914 25.42 -3.48 8.75
C THR A 914 26.29 -2.46 9.51
N MET A 915 26.52 -2.66 10.81
CA MET A 915 27.44 -1.84 11.63
C MET A 915 28.87 -1.87 11.08
N ILE A 916 29.37 -3.06 10.69
CA ILE A 916 30.69 -3.20 10.07
C ILE A 916 30.75 -2.47 8.74
N ALA A 917 29.74 -2.66 7.88
CA ALA A 917 29.67 -2.04 6.57
C ALA A 917 29.67 -0.50 6.68
N PHE A 918 28.77 0.09 7.48
CA PHE A 918 28.71 1.54 7.69
C PHE A 918 30.05 2.10 8.20
N CYS A 919 30.67 1.50 9.22
CA CYS A 919 31.94 1.99 9.76
C CYS A 919 33.11 1.83 8.78
N ALA A 920 33.21 0.72 8.05
CA ALA A 920 34.29 0.49 7.09
C ALA A 920 34.18 1.43 5.87
N THR A 921 33.00 1.50 5.26
CA THR A 921 32.72 2.36 4.11
C THR A 921 32.88 3.84 4.50
N PHE A 922 32.48 4.26 5.71
CA PHE A 922 32.66 5.63 6.20
C PHE A 922 34.14 6.00 6.31
N LEU A 923 34.93 5.17 6.99
CA LEU A 923 36.36 5.41 7.14
C LEU A 923 37.08 5.43 5.79
N LEU A 924 36.67 4.60 4.84
CA LEU A 924 37.23 4.58 3.48
C LEU A 924 36.82 5.82 2.66
N LYS A 925 35.58 6.32 2.73
CA LYS A 925 35.20 7.60 2.09
C LYS A 925 35.93 8.79 2.75
N VAL A 926 36.11 8.81 4.08
CA VAL A 926 36.93 9.81 4.79
C VAL A 926 38.40 9.79 4.34
N ALA A 927 39.00 8.59 4.26
CA ALA A 927 40.36 8.38 3.77
C ALA A 927 40.56 8.85 2.32
N ALA A 928 39.60 8.56 1.44
CA ALA A 928 39.62 8.98 0.04
C ALA A 928 39.63 10.51 -0.13
N ILE A 929 38.86 11.23 0.68
CA ILE A 929 38.78 12.70 0.63
C ILE A 929 40.07 13.32 1.17
N TRP A 930 40.62 12.78 2.26
CA TRP A 930 41.90 13.22 2.80
C TRP A 930 43.04 13.12 1.78
N ALA A 931 43.15 11.96 1.13
CA ALA A 931 44.23 11.71 0.18
C ALA A 931 44.15 12.57 -1.10
N ARG A 932 42.96 13.08 -1.45
CA ARG A 932 42.77 14.06 -2.55
C ARG A 932 43.27 15.47 -2.21
N GLY A 933 43.42 15.82 -0.93
CA GLY A 933 43.75 17.18 -0.48
C GLY A 933 45.20 17.41 -0.01
N GLY A 934 45.94 16.34 0.28
CA GLY A 934 47.33 16.41 0.76
C GLY A 934 47.49 17.13 2.11
N ASP A 935 48.75 17.44 2.48
CA ASP A 935 49.08 18.05 3.78
C ASP A 935 48.39 19.40 4.03
N HIS A 936 48.06 20.15 2.98
CA HIS A 936 47.35 21.43 3.12
C HIS A 936 45.92 21.24 3.66
N LEU A 937 45.22 20.18 3.23
CA LEU A 937 43.87 19.90 3.75
C LEU A 937 43.92 19.55 5.24
N SER A 938 44.97 18.85 5.68
CA SER A 938 45.15 18.47 7.10
C SER A 938 45.13 19.68 8.05
N GLN A 939 45.75 20.79 7.62
CA GLN A 939 45.84 22.02 8.40
C GLN A 939 44.52 22.82 8.39
N SER A 940 43.76 22.76 7.29
CA SER A 940 42.42 23.39 7.18
C SER A 940 41.34 22.67 8.00
N LEU A 941 41.39 21.34 8.04
CA LEU A 941 40.42 20.48 8.73
C LEU A 941 40.72 20.33 10.22
N GLY A 942 42.01 20.20 10.58
CA GLY A 942 42.44 19.90 11.95
C GLY A 942 42.01 18.52 12.46
N LEU A 943 41.63 17.59 11.57
CA LEU A 943 41.26 16.21 11.92
C LEU A 943 42.51 15.32 11.92
N GLY A 944 43.04 14.98 13.10
CA GLY A 944 44.21 14.10 13.19
C GLY A 944 43.85 12.61 13.13
N PHE A 945 44.08 11.95 11.99
CA PHE A 945 43.99 10.49 11.85
C PHE A 945 45.01 9.94 10.84
N ASN A 946 45.32 8.64 10.91
CA ASN A 946 46.33 7.99 10.08
C ASN A 946 45.69 7.19 8.93
N LEU A 947 45.97 7.58 7.68
CA LEU A 947 45.47 6.95 6.47
C LEU A 947 45.83 5.45 6.39
N ALA A 948 47.10 5.10 6.64
CA ALA A 948 47.57 3.72 6.58
C ALA A 948 46.95 2.84 7.70
N GLU A 949 46.61 3.44 8.84
CA GLU A 949 45.92 2.74 9.93
C GLU A 949 44.46 2.40 9.56
N ILE A 950 43.73 3.35 8.97
CA ILE A 950 42.38 3.13 8.43
C ILE A 950 42.39 2.03 7.36
N VAL A 951 43.29 2.11 6.38
CA VAL A 951 43.40 1.15 5.29
C VAL A 951 43.77 -0.24 5.81
N SER A 952 44.71 -0.32 6.76
CA SER A 952 45.07 -1.57 7.46
C SER A 952 43.91 -2.15 8.27
N LEU A 953 43.11 -1.33 8.94
CA LEU A 953 41.95 -1.78 9.73
C LEU A 953 40.81 -2.27 8.82
N ALA A 954 40.49 -1.54 7.75
CA ALA A 954 39.49 -1.94 6.77
C ALA A 954 39.88 -3.24 6.05
N ARG A 955 41.15 -3.39 5.63
CA ARG A 955 41.68 -4.62 5.02
C ARG A 955 41.59 -5.81 5.98
N ARG A 956 42.09 -5.68 7.22
CA ARG A 956 41.97 -6.71 8.26
C ARG A 956 40.52 -7.08 8.58
N THR A 957 39.60 -6.12 8.49
CA THR A 957 38.15 -6.37 8.66
C THR A 957 37.60 -7.19 7.48
N ALA A 958 37.91 -6.82 6.24
CA ALA A 958 37.50 -7.58 5.06
C ALA A 958 38.07 -9.01 5.06
N ASP A 959 39.33 -9.20 5.44
CA ASP A 959 39.97 -10.52 5.47
C ASP A 959 39.53 -11.37 6.67
N LEU A 960 39.06 -10.76 7.77
CA LEU A 960 38.35 -11.48 8.83
C LEU A 960 36.98 -11.97 8.35
N LEU A 961 36.19 -11.08 7.75
CA LEU A 961 34.88 -11.44 7.20
C LEU A 961 34.98 -12.45 6.06
N ALA A 962 36.00 -12.37 5.19
CA ALA A 962 36.21 -13.31 4.09
C ALA A 962 36.35 -14.75 4.60
N ARG A 963 37.21 -15.00 5.60
CA ARG A 963 37.38 -16.34 6.19
C ARG A 963 36.09 -16.90 6.78
N VAL A 964 35.37 -16.12 7.59
CA VAL A 964 34.07 -16.55 8.14
C VAL A 964 33.03 -16.77 7.02
N ALA A 965 33.06 -15.92 5.99
CA ALA A 965 32.17 -16.03 4.83
C ALA A 965 32.43 -17.25 3.94
N GLU A 966 33.69 -17.68 3.85
CA GLU A 966 34.16 -18.83 3.06
C GLU A 966 34.03 -20.16 3.84
N GLU A 967 34.35 -20.18 5.14
CA GLU A 967 34.43 -21.38 5.96
C GLU A 967 33.11 -21.75 6.68
N GLU A 968 32.26 -20.77 7.04
CA GLU A 968 31.19 -20.98 8.04
C GLU A 968 29.74 -20.72 7.60
N VAL A 969 29.50 -20.02 6.48
CA VAL A 969 28.14 -19.59 6.05
C VAL A 969 27.85 -19.85 4.57
N SER A 970 26.58 -19.73 4.18
CA SER A 970 26.11 -19.94 2.81
C SER A 970 26.63 -18.87 1.85
N GLU A 971 26.70 -19.19 0.57
CA GLU A 971 27.08 -18.26 -0.50
C GLU A 971 26.09 -17.09 -0.62
N LYS A 972 24.83 -17.31 -0.24
CA LYS A 972 23.76 -16.30 -0.20
C LYS A 972 23.79 -15.42 1.07
N HIS A 973 24.83 -15.49 1.89
CA HIS A 973 24.95 -14.71 3.12
C HIS A 973 25.51 -13.28 2.87
N LEU A 974 24.86 -12.27 3.46
CA LEU A 974 25.18 -10.84 3.28
C LEU A 974 26.66 -10.48 3.53
N MET A 975 27.35 -11.22 4.40
CA MET A 975 28.78 -11.02 4.68
C MET A 975 29.65 -11.06 3.42
N ARG A 976 29.35 -11.90 2.42
CA ARG A 976 30.11 -11.98 1.16
C ARG A 976 30.03 -10.68 0.34
N LEU A 977 28.85 -10.04 0.31
CA LEU A 977 28.65 -8.74 -0.34
C LEU A 977 29.45 -7.63 0.36
N ILE A 978 29.47 -7.63 1.70
CA ILE A 978 30.21 -6.65 2.50
C ILE A 978 31.73 -6.81 2.29
N VAL A 979 32.24 -8.04 2.20
CA VAL A 979 33.64 -8.33 1.83
C VAL A 979 33.98 -7.77 0.45
N ALA A 980 33.13 -8.01 -0.55
CA ALA A 980 33.31 -7.50 -1.91
C ALA A 980 33.32 -5.96 -1.95
N GLY A 981 32.33 -5.30 -1.34
CA GLY A 981 32.24 -3.85 -1.31
C GLY A 981 33.42 -3.16 -0.61
N ILE A 982 33.90 -3.72 0.51
CA ILE A 982 35.09 -3.17 1.21
C ILE A 982 36.36 -3.38 0.38
N ARG A 983 36.54 -4.54 -0.27
CA ARG A 983 37.70 -4.83 -1.15
C ARG A 983 37.73 -3.91 -2.39
N GLU A 984 36.59 -3.70 -3.03
CA GLU A 984 36.44 -2.77 -4.16
C GLU A 984 36.79 -1.32 -3.77
N MET A 985 36.30 -0.83 -2.63
CA MET A 985 36.67 0.49 -2.13
C MET A 985 38.16 0.63 -1.79
N LEU A 986 38.77 -0.41 -1.21
CA LEU A 986 40.22 -0.44 -0.95
C LEU A 986 41.04 -0.38 -2.26
N GLN A 987 40.59 -1.05 -3.32
CA GLN A 987 41.24 -1.04 -4.63
C GLN A 987 41.11 0.34 -5.31
N ARG A 988 39.92 0.95 -5.31
CA ARG A 988 39.71 2.33 -5.80
C ARG A 988 40.55 3.35 -5.03
N LEU A 989 40.73 3.16 -3.72
CA LEU A 989 41.56 4.02 -2.89
C LEU A 989 43.06 3.87 -3.20
N ALA A 990 43.57 2.65 -3.42
CA ALA A 990 44.97 2.44 -3.82
C ALA A 990 45.28 3.14 -5.16
N LEU A 991 44.41 2.96 -6.16
CA LEU A 991 44.52 3.62 -7.47
C LEU A 991 44.51 5.15 -7.42
N ALA A 992 43.87 5.74 -6.40
CA ALA A 992 43.75 7.20 -6.26
C ALA A 992 44.94 7.88 -5.57
N VAL A 993 45.84 7.12 -4.93
CA VAL A 993 46.90 7.68 -4.06
C VAL A 993 48.29 7.09 -4.36
N GLY A 994 48.35 5.91 -4.98
CA GLY A 994 49.59 5.18 -5.25
C GLY A 994 50.03 4.30 -4.08
N ASP A 995 50.58 3.12 -4.39
CA ASP A 995 50.90 2.09 -3.39
C ASP A 995 51.94 2.54 -2.35
N ASP A 996 52.89 3.40 -2.73
CA ASP A 996 53.92 3.99 -1.85
C ASP A 996 53.34 4.76 -0.63
N ALA A 997 52.09 5.22 -0.73
CA ALA A 997 51.38 5.92 0.35
C ALA A 997 50.45 5.00 1.16
N MET A 998 50.22 3.77 0.69
CA MET A 998 49.35 2.77 1.32
C MET A 998 50.11 1.77 2.20
N GLU A 999 51.42 1.67 2.05
CA GLU A 999 52.28 0.91 2.96
C GLU A 999 52.67 1.72 4.21
N ALA A 1000 52.37 1.17 5.39
CA ALA A 1000 52.83 1.73 6.66
C ALA A 1000 54.35 1.49 6.81
N ARG A 1001 55.17 2.51 6.51
CA ARG A 1001 56.63 2.47 6.72
C ARG A 1001 56.96 1.99 8.15
N PRO A 1002 57.60 0.82 8.33
CA PRO A 1002 57.94 0.34 9.66
C PRO A 1002 59.04 1.22 10.27
N ALA A 1003 58.93 1.50 11.57
CA ALA A 1003 59.86 2.36 12.30
C ALA A 1003 61.23 1.68 12.56
N GLY A 1004 62.03 1.58 11.49
CA GLY A 1004 63.49 1.38 11.53
C GLY A 1004 64.00 -0.06 11.56
N LYS A 1005 64.72 -0.44 10.49
CA LYS A 1005 66.06 -1.07 10.56
C LYS A 1005 66.75 -1.05 9.18
N GLU A 1006 68.05 -1.36 9.18
CA GLU A 1006 68.99 -0.99 8.11
C GLU A 1006 69.22 -2.07 7.04
N ALA A 1007 69.73 -1.58 5.89
CA ALA A 1007 70.26 -2.23 4.68
C ALA A 1007 70.67 -3.73 4.70
N GLY A 1008 70.39 -4.46 3.59
CA GLY A 1008 70.71 -5.90 3.53
C GLY A 1008 70.73 -6.70 2.21
N ARG A 1009 70.98 -6.12 1.01
CA ARG A 1009 71.33 -6.85 -0.25
C ARG A 1009 70.28 -7.80 -0.90
N GLU A 1010 70.60 -8.20 -2.15
CA GLU A 1010 69.78 -9.00 -3.07
C GLU A 1010 69.93 -10.52 -2.87
N GLN A 1011 68.90 -11.31 -3.25
CA GLN A 1011 69.04 -12.35 -4.30
C GLN A 1011 67.68 -12.94 -4.75
N LYS A 1012 67.65 -13.53 -5.96
CA LYS A 1012 66.47 -14.20 -6.55
C LYS A 1012 66.40 -15.68 -6.19
N ALA A 1013 65.19 -16.24 -6.15
CA ALA A 1013 64.91 -17.64 -6.48
C ALA A 1013 63.49 -17.77 -7.06
N ASP A 1014 63.31 -18.63 -8.09
CA ASP A 1014 61.99 -18.91 -8.69
C ASP A 1014 61.19 -19.93 -7.88
N GLY A 1015 59.85 -19.88 -7.96
CA GLY A 1015 58.95 -20.78 -7.24
C GLY A 1015 57.54 -20.79 -7.82
N THR A 1016 57.32 -21.61 -8.85
CA THR A 1016 56.07 -21.72 -9.62
C THR A 1016 54.81 -21.93 -8.77
N GLY A 1017 53.80 -21.07 -8.96
CA GLY A 1017 52.40 -21.29 -8.58
C GLY A 1017 51.49 -20.84 -9.72
N ALA A 1018 50.47 -21.63 -10.07
CA ALA A 1018 49.71 -21.41 -11.30
C ALA A 1018 48.76 -20.22 -11.19
N ALA A 1019 48.80 -19.31 -12.17
CA ALA A 1019 47.67 -18.45 -12.47
C ALA A 1019 46.54 -19.32 -13.04
N VAL A 1020 45.33 -19.17 -12.49
CA VAL A 1020 44.11 -19.80 -13.01
C VAL A 1020 43.25 -18.69 -13.62
N ASP A 1021 43.00 -18.77 -14.92
CA ASP A 1021 42.14 -17.82 -15.62
C ASP A 1021 40.71 -17.86 -15.05
N PHE A 1022 40.22 -16.70 -14.59
CA PHE A 1022 38.82 -16.46 -14.30
C PHE A 1022 38.31 -15.26 -15.11
N ALA A 1023 38.31 -15.44 -16.44
CA ALA A 1023 38.00 -14.40 -17.42
C ALA A 1023 36.75 -14.72 -18.28
N THR A 1024 35.65 -15.19 -17.65
CA THR A 1024 34.30 -15.14 -18.26
C THR A 1024 33.20 -15.08 -17.19
N VAL A 1025 32.88 -13.87 -16.76
CA VAL A 1025 31.50 -13.46 -16.45
C VAL A 1025 31.20 -12.32 -17.41
N GLN A 1026 30.09 -12.36 -18.13
CA GLN A 1026 29.79 -11.32 -19.13
C GLN A 1026 29.46 -10.01 -18.43
N MET A 1027 30.31 -8.99 -18.60
CA MET A 1027 29.93 -7.62 -18.25
C MET A 1027 28.82 -7.16 -19.20
N GLY A 1028 27.70 -6.72 -18.64
CA GLY A 1028 26.69 -5.96 -19.36
C GLY A 1028 27.03 -4.47 -19.38
N ASP A 1029 26.64 -3.77 -20.45
CA ASP A 1029 26.99 -2.37 -20.74
C ASP A 1029 26.27 -1.35 -19.82
N GLY A 1030 26.52 -1.42 -18.50
CA GLY A 1030 25.98 -0.50 -17.50
C GLY A 1030 27.01 0.09 -16.52
N ILE A 1031 28.27 -0.35 -16.58
CA ILE A 1031 29.29 -0.05 -15.55
C ILE A 1031 30.03 1.28 -15.82
N ASP A 1032 30.13 1.72 -17.08
CA ASP A 1032 30.79 2.98 -17.48
C ASP A 1032 30.14 4.26 -16.88
N GLY A 1033 28.94 4.14 -16.31
CA GLY A 1033 28.28 5.25 -15.59
C GLY A 1033 28.91 5.60 -14.24
N MET A 1034 29.77 4.75 -13.67
CA MET A 1034 30.32 4.94 -12.30
C MET A 1034 31.47 5.96 -12.16
N ILE A 1035 31.63 6.90 -13.10
CA ILE A 1035 32.56 8.04 -12.96
C ILE A 1035 31.92 9.17 -12.13
N TYR A 1036 31.54 8.88 -10.88
CA TYR A 1036 31.06 9.88 -9.92
C TYR A 1036 31.70 9.77 -8.53
N ASN A 1037 32.67 10.66 -8.31
CA ASN A 1037 32.97 11.36 -7.06
C ASN A 1037 32.99 10.59 -5.71
N MET A 1038 34.20 10.21 -5.31
CA MET A 1038 34.62 10.22 -3.90
C MET A 1038 34.71 11.67 -3.39
N ASP A 1039 33.56 12.29 -3.16
CA ASP A 1039 33.36 13.64 -2.63
C ASP A 1039 32.57 13.61 -1.32
N LEU A 1040 32.65 14.63 -0.46
CA LEU A 1040 32.04 14.60 0.88
C LEU A 1040 30.50 14.64 0.82
N HIS A 1041 29.89 15.04 -0.31
CA HIS A 1041 28.48 14.78 -0.57
C HIS A 1041 28.12 13.27 -0.57
N SER A 1042 29.02 12.38 -0.99
CA SER A 1042 28.80 10.93 -0.83
C SER A 1042 29.12 10.43 0.58
N LEU A 1043 29.77 11.23 1.43
CA LEU A 1043 29.83 10.96 2.87
C LEU A 1043 28.46 11.15 3.52
N ALA A 1044 27.73 12.20 3.13
CA ALA A 1044 26.36 12.43 3.61
C ALA A 1044 25.46 11.22 3.30
N GLY A 1045 25.43 10.75 2.04
CA GLY A 1045 24.67 9.56 1.62
C GLY A 1045 25.05 8.23 2.29
N LEU A 1046 26.15 8.19 3.05
CA LEU A 1046 26.60 7.03 3.83
C LEU A 1046 26.28 7.18 5.33
N LEU A 1047 26.16 8.42 5.81
CA LEU A 1047 25.73 8.76 7.16
C LEU A 1047 24.20 8.88 7.25
N GLU A 1048 23.56 9.08 6.09
CA GLU A 1048 22.17 8.83 5.82
C GLU A 1048 21.93 7.31 5.71
N TYR A 1049 21.24 6.75 6.70
CA TYR A 1049 20.82 5.35 6.70
C TYR A 1049 19.66 5.10 5.71
N GLY A 1050 19.85 5.34 4.41
CA GLY A 1050 18.79 5.07 3.42
C GLY A 1050 18.88 5.71 2.03
N SER A 1051 20.04 6.25 1.62
CA SER A 1051 20.20 6.93 0.30
C SER A 1051 21.34 6.40 -0.59
N ASP A 1052 22.38 5.76 -0.05
CA ASP A 1052 23.45 5.14 -0.85
C ASP A 1052 22.93 3.93 -1.66
N GLN A 1053 22.97 4.03 -2.99
CA GLN A 1053 22.71 2.92 -3.94
C GLN A 1053 23.54 1.65 -3.65
N PHE A 1054 24.60 1.78 -2.85
CA PHE A 1054 25.45 0.71 -2.36
C PHE A 1054 24.62 -0.46 -1.79
N LEU A 1055 23.64 -0.21 -0.90
CA LEU A 1055 22.84 -1.29 -0.32
C LEU A 1055 21.86 -1.90 -1.34
N ASP A 1056 21.10 -1.09 -2.07
CA ASP A 1056 20.11 -1.62 -3.02
C ASP A 1056 20.75 -2.42 -4.18
N THR A 1057 21.91 -1.97 -4.69
CA THR A 1057 22.63 -2.65 -5.80
C THR A 1057 23.33 -3.95 -5.34
N PHE A 1058 23.74 -4.03 -4.06
CA PHE A 1058 24.22 -5.29 -3.48
C PHE A 1058 23.08 -6.23 -3.06
N VAL A 1059 21.89 -5.71 -2.74
CA VAL A 1059 20.69 -6.54 -2.51
C VAL A 1059 20.24 -7.22 -3.82
N SER A 1060 20.19 -6.50 -4.95
CA SER A 1060 19.76 -7.05 -6.24
C SER A 1060 20.67 -8.16 -6.78
N SER A 1061 21.95 -8.21 -6.40
CA SER A 1061 22.89 -9.24 -6.84
C SER A 1061 22.88 -10.52 -5.99
N ASN A 1062 22.09 -10.56 -4.91
CA ASN A 1062 21.94 -11.75 -4.06
C ASN A 1062 20.46 -11.98 -3.67
N GLU A 1063 19.56 -11.65 -4.59
CA GLU A 1063 18.13 -11.97 -4.46
C GLU A 1063 17.95 -13.50 -4.40
N LEU A 1064 17.53 -13.97 -3.22
CA LEU A 1064 16.97 -15.32 -3.06
C LEU A 1064 15.75 -15.54 -3.97
N ASP A 1065 15.06 -14.46 -4.36
CA ASP A 1065 13.92 -14.46 -5.27
C ASP A 1065 14.31 -14.57 -6.77
N ALA A 1066 15.59 -14.37 -7.14
CA ALA A 1066 16.06 -14.32 -8.55
C ALA A 1066 16.94 -15.50 -8.97
N TRP A 1067 17.15 -16.49 -8.08
CA TRP A 1067 17.93 -17.70 -8.36
C TRP A 1067 17.06 -18.78 -9.01
N ASP A 1068 16.74 -18.59 -10.28
CA ASP A 1068 16.13 -19.64 -11.10
C ASP A 1068 17.08 -20.83 -11.32
N ALA A 1069 16.52 -21.99 -11.65
CA ALA A 1069 17.20 -23.28 -11.58
C ALA A 1069 18.38 -23.45 -12.57
N PRO A 1070 19.40 -24.28 -12.23
CA PRO A 1070 20.46 -24.65 -13.17
C PRO A 1070 19.91 -25.45 -14.37
N SER A 1071 20.60 -25.30 -15.50
CA SER A 1071 20.35 -26.00 -16.79
C SER A 1071 20.67 -27.48 -16.77
#